data_AF-A0A2H9NY80-F1
#
_entry.id   AF-A0A2H9NY80-F1
#
_cell.length_a   1.000
_cell.length_b   1.000
_cell.length_c   1.000
_cell.angle_alpha   90.00
_cell.angle_beta   90.00
_cell.angle_gamma   90.00
#
_symmetry.space_group_name_H-M   'P 1'
#
loop_
_entity.id
_entity.type
_entity.pdbx_description
1 polymer ?
#
loop_
_entity_poly.entity_id
_entity_poly.type
_entity_poly.pdbx_seq_one_letter_code
_entity_poly.pdbx_strand_id
1 'polypeptide(L)'
;ISDIYDDVKELDGNWSETIFDGDYVRVSFEKNLTPDRDITIYPRTINGTPRLDIYEINGTQKIAGFDSINDEELNKVYLDGSSGAGLQGEQDSFDLRVLGGSLEFDWIVDPLGGTNNWICSSLQEFSNASCWSLGSVPVSGENVVLNASGTGDVNVTNNTMPQDLSSFRVDSGYTGTVHYNALFAKGSWGSYGAIGSQEWNVTNNISVYGGTHKIYGSFVGNATDSSGYNISEEGEGQIWNGKNITLGQDAVLDGNGLGFPVSTGPGGGNDLAEGGVHATTGNYGSIHDIYGNASAPTSLGSGGGVPGQGEPGGSAIKLKGDSVVIEGNITMDGLGGSWGQGAGGSIWIKADNISGSGELSASTQKKNDNRGGGAGRIRLEYGSEMSYDGLIDLEYGGKEISDNDYQIGTLTFTNNTWPNDWTIDGYVGLLGGDYGEGEVVNVEGDFVVNGNLVVWGDCFFNITNSVTCYNKTANGRGVWINSSGNITISSGALVAGMAKGFPKRVGPGAGTWGGGSHGGEANGGGTHVTYGSALEPTSLGSGGSWGLGGSAVKFESLNKIVVDGDIRMDGDEHGNHRGGAGGSIWLMASKITGSGNLNSTGSFRGTDSAAGGGGGRITFTSSDYVNFTGNLDVRGQEDFGSDFDDHGGGGTIYINATNSISLSGNVLAIGGGDDVGNAGSGGGYINVTDSLLGLSGIFNASVYNISKGLVGNITFNYTDCSSTFTGTFDPNYIDNGPVCDT
;
A
#
# COMPACT_ATOMS: atom_id res chain seq x y z
N ILE A 1 23.80 -0.82 56.55
CA ILE A 1 23.18 -0.73 55.20
C ILE A 1 23.69 0.58 54.63
N SER A 2 24.43 0.47 53.55
CA SER A 2 25.01 1.56 52.78
C SER A 2 24.47 1.43 51.36
N ASP A 3 24.37 2.55 50.65
CA ASP A 3 23.93 2.56 49.26
C ASP A 3 25.16 2.69 48.36
N ILE A 4 25.38 1.68 47.52
CA ILE A 4 26.51 1.60 46.60
C ILE A 4 26.08 1.76 45.14
N TYR A 5 24.82 2.14 44.87
CA TYR A 5 24.28 2.20 43.50
C TYR A 5 25.12 3.07 42.57
N ASP A 6 25.52 4.26 43.02
CA ASP A 6 26.33 5.17 42.21
C ASP A 6 27.74 4.63 41.91
N ASP A 7 28.23 3.69 42.72
CA ASP A 7 29.54 3.06 42.56
C ASP A 7 29.50 1.79 41.67
N VAL A 8 28.31 1.22 41.41
CA VAL A 8 28.21 -0.09 40.72
C VAL A 8 27.30 -0.09 39.49
N LYS A 9 26.73 1.06 39.11
CA LYS A 9 25.79 1.18 37.97
C LYS A 9 26.46 1.22 36.59
N GLU A 10 27.72 1.65 36.53
CA GLU A 10 28.51 1.79 35.29
C GLU A 10 29.90 1.25 35.54
N LEU A 11 30.50 0.54 34.57
CA LEU A 11 31.89 0.11 34.64
C LEU A 11 32.81 1.29 34.28
N ASP A 12 33.17 2.11 35.28
CA ASP A 12 33.87 3.37 35.08
C ASP A 12 35.17 3.52 35.90
N GLY A 13 35.51 2.51 36.71
CA GLY A 13 36.67 2.49 37.58
C GLY A 13 36.42 3.10 38.96
N ASN A 14 35.18 3.52 39.27
CA ASN A 14 34.75 3.83 40.62
C ASN A 14 34.34 2.54 41.32
N TRP A 15 34.97 2.25 42.45
CA TRP A 15 34.74 1.00 43.17
C TRP A 15 33.84 1.24 44.38
N SER A 16 32.93 0.31 44.63
CA SER A 16 32.16 0.24 45.87
C SER A 16 33.07 0.21 47.09
N GLU A 17 32.51 0.49 48.26
CA GLU A 17 33.19 0.15 49.51
C GLU A 17 33.48 -1.37 49.62
N THR A 18 34.45 -1.72 50.46
CA THR A 18 34.81 -3.12 50.71
C THR A 18 33.67 -3.87 51.39
N ILE A 19 33.20 -4.95 50.75
CA ILE A 19 32.21 -5.89 51.27
C ILE A 19 32.93 -7.07 51.92
N PHE A 20 32.73 -7.26 53.22
CA PHE A 20 33.46 -8.25 54.02
C PHE A 20 32.81 -9.63 54.02
N ASP A 21 33.56 -10.64 54.47
CA ASP A 21 33.06 -12.01 54.65
C ASP A 21 31.80 -12.03 55.52
N GLY A 22 30.72 -12.61 54.97
CA GLY A 22 29.43 -12.72 55.62
C GLY A 22 28.45 -11.57 55.33
N ASP A 23 28.91 -10.46 54.74
CA ASP A 23 28.05 -9.35 54.32
C ASP A 23 27.34 -9.64 53.00
N TYR A 24 26.28 -8.88 52.74
CA TYR A 24 25.41 -9.01 51.58
C TYR A 24 25.34 -7.72 50.78
N VAL A 25 25.41 -7.83 49.45
CA VAL A 25 24.97 -6.81 48.52
C VAL A 25 23.55 -7.15 48.08
N ARG A 26 22.60 -6.25 48.30
CA ARG A 26 21.25 -6.36 47.76
C ARG A 26 21.16 -5.56 46.48
N VAL A 27 20.86 -6.23 45.38
CA VAL A 27 20.71 -5.61 44.05
C VAL A 27 19.26 -5.75 43.59
N SER A 28 18.74 -4.72 42.93
CA SER A 28 17.50 -4.75 42.17
C SER A 28 17.82 -4.37 40.73
N PHE A 29 17.58 -5.28 39.79
CA PHE A 29 17.83 -5.09 38.37
C PHE A 29 16.65 -4.37 37.70
N GLU A 30 16.90 -3.72 36.56
CA GLU A 30 15.85 -3.01 35.82
C GLU A 30 14.79 -3.95 35.23
N LYS A 31 15.15 -5.22 35.03
CA LYS A 31 14.28 -6.28 34.52
C LYS A 31 14.22 -7.43 35.51
N ASN A 32 13.07 -8.10 35.56
CA ASN A 32 12.96 -9.39 36.24
C ASN A 32 13.92 -10.40 35.57
N LEU A 33 14.72 -11.08 36.38
CA LEU A 33 15.54 -12.20 35.93
C LEU A 33 14.75 -13.49 36.05
N THR A 34 14.97 -14.39 35.09
CA THR A 34 14.38 -15.73 34.98
C THR A 34 15.50 -16.79 35.09
N PRO A 35 15.18 -18.11 35.17
CA PRO A 35 16.22 -19.13 35.37
C PRO A 35 17.25 -19.23 34.23
N ASP A 36 16.91 -18.74 33.04
CA ASP A 36 17.80 -18.63 31.86
C ASP A 36 18.73 -17.40 31.89
N ARG A 37 18.63 -16.56 32.92
CA ARG A 37 19.44 -15.34 33.07
C ARG A 37 20.63 -15.56 33.98
N ASP A 38 21.58 -14.65 33.85
CA ASP A 38 22.77 -14.56 34.69
C ASP A 38 22.81 -13.26 35.50
N ILE A 39 23.66 -13.27 36.51
CA ILE A 39 24.14 -12.05 37.16
C ILE A 39 25.60 -11.89 36.75
N THR A 40 25.94 -10.70 36.23
CA THR A 40 27.30 -10.33 35.86
C THR A 40 27.85 -9.32 36.85
N ILE A 41 29.08 -9.55 37.32
CA ILE A 41 29.78 -8.66 38.26
C ILE A 41 31.19 -8.34 37.72
N TYR A 42 31.71 -7.17 38.08
CA TYR A 42 33.11 -6.79 37.89
C TYR A 42 33.77 -6.53 39.25
N PRO A 43 34.31 -7.57 39.90
CA PRO A 43 34.82 -7.49 41.26
C PRO A 43 36.35 -7.38 41.31
N ARG A 44 36.88 -6.97 42.47
CA ARG A 44 38.29 -7.17 42.83
C ARG A 44 38.42 -7.70 44.24
N THR A 45 39.35 -8.62 44.43
CA THR A 45 39.69 -9.20 45.73
C THR A 45 40.52 -8.23 46.54
N ILE A 46 40.03 -7.90 47.73
CA ILE A 46 40.77 -7.10 48.70
C ILE A 46 41.56 -8.00 49.65
N ASN A 47 41.00 -9.16 50.03
CA ASN A 47 41.66 -10.12 50.91
C ASN A 47 41.03 -11.52 50.80
N GLY A 48 41.84 -12.56 51.02
CA GLY A 48 41.38 -13.96 51.07
C GLY A 48 41.16 -14.60 49.69
N THR A 49 40.27 -15.59 49.64
CA THR A 49 39.84 -16.29 48.41
C THR A 49 38.32 -16.21 48.33
N PRO A 50 37.78 -15.01 47.98
CA PRO A 50 36.36 -14.76 48.03
C PRO A 50 35.58 -15.61 47.02
N ARG A 51 34.35 -15.93 47.39
CA ARG A 51 33.30 -16.53 46.57
C ARG A 51 31.98 -15.83 46.89
N LEU A 52 30.98 -15.98 46.03
CA LEU A 52 29.68 -15.32 46.19
C LEU A 52 28.55 -16.36 46.10
N ASP A 53 27.68 -16.38 47.12
CA ASP A 53 26.44 -17.15 47.08
C ASP A 53 25.26 -16.20 46.81
N ILE A 54 24.39 -16.55 45.86
CA ILE A 54 23.23 -15.75 45.46
C ILE A 54 21.96 -16.38 46.03
N TYR A 55 21.10 -15.52 46.56
CA TYR A 55 19.79 -15.86 47.11
C TYR A 55 18.71 -14.99 46.49
N GLU A 56 17.50 -15.53 46.37
CA GLU A 56 16.30 -14.70 46.21
C GLU A 56 16.17 -13.73 47.39
N ILE A 57 15.54 -12.56 47.19
CA ILE A 57 15.38 -11.57 48.25
C ILE A 57 14.74 -12.17 49.51
N ASN A 58 15.42 -12.03 50.66
CA ASN A 58 15.01 -12.63 51.95
C ASN A 58 14.93 -14.19 51.95
N GLY A 59 15.43 -14.84 50.90
CA GLY A 59 15.54 -16.28 50.78
C GLY A 59 16.67 -16.85 51.66
N THR A 60 16.65 -18.17 51.86
CA THR A 60 17.69 -18.88 52.63
C THR A 60 18.38 -20.00 51.86
N GLN A 61 17.90 -20.31 50.66
CA GLN A 61 18.45 -21.33 49.78
C GLN A 61 19.35 -20.68 48.73
N LYS A 62 20.59 -21.17 48.60
CA LYS A 62 21.50 -20.75 47.54
C LYS A 62 20.92 -21.15 46.18
N ILE A 63 20.62 -20.17 45.33
CA ILE A 63 20.08 -20.43 43.98
C ILE A 63 21.18 -20.50 42.92
N ALA A 64 22.28 -19.77 43.10
CA ALA A 64 23.46 -19.75 42.23
C ALA A 64 24.69 -19.28 43.03
N GLY A 65 25.89 -19.38 42.47
CA GLY A 65 27.06 -18.74 43.06
C GLY A 65 28.34 -18.81 42.25
N PHE A 66 29.24 -17.87 42.53
CA PHE A 66 30.58 -17.80 41.96
C PHE A 66 31.53 -18.57 42.86
N ASP A 67 31.94 -19.78 42.48
CA ASP A 67 32.85 -20.61 43.29
C ASP A 67 34.29 -20.07 43.34
N SER A 68 34.65 -19.22 42.38
CA SER A 68 35.90 -18.45 42.32
C SER A 68 35.65 -17.09 41.70
N ILE A 69 36.48 -16.11 42.04
CA ILE A 69 36.45 -14.75 41.50
C ILE A 69 37.71 -14.49 40.68
N ASN A 70 37.53 -13.96 39.47
CA ASN A 70 38.60 -13.38 38.66
C ASN A 70 38.64 -11.87 38.94
N ASP A 71 39.79 -11.37 39.39
CA ASP A 71 39.95 -9.96 39.76
C ASP A 71 40.02 -9.05 38.54
N GLU A 72 39.33 -7.91 38.62
CA GLU A 72 39.34 -6.87 37.59
C GLU A 72 38.96 -7.43 36.20
N GLU A 73 38.01 -8.38 36.18
CA GLU A 73 37.44 -8.99 34.99
C GLU A 73 35.94 -9.25 35.18
N LEU A 74 35.21 -9.47 34.08
CA LEU A 74 33.80 -9.85 34.14
C LEU A 74 33.66 -11.30 34.67
N ASN A 75 32.84 -11.45 35.70
CA ASN A 75 32.46 -12.75 36.24
C ASN A 75 30.95 -12.93 36.02
N LYS A 76 30.55 -14.08 35.49
CA LYS A 76 29.16 -14.41 35.16
C LYS A 76 28.69 -15.67 35.90
N VAL A 77 27.45 -15.68 36.39
CA VAL A 77 26.81 -16.87 36.96
C VAL A 77 25.34 -16.98 36.55
N TYR A 78 24.95 -18.16 36.05
CA TYR A 78 23.59 -18.45 35.63
C TYR A 78 22.68 -18.87 36.80
N LEU A 79 21.40 -18.51 36.71
CA LEU A 79 20.35 -18.83 37.66
C LEU A 79 19.62 -20.14 37.33
N ASP A 80 20.21 -20.98 36.47
CA ASP A 80 19.62 -22.20 35.88
C ASP A 80 19.76 -23.46 36.77
N GLY A 81 20.42 -23.32 37.92
CA GLY A 81 20.72 -24.43 38.83
C GLY A 81 22.06 -25.12 38.57
N SER A 82 22.88 -24.64 37.64
CA SER A 82 24.24 -25.15 37.40
C SER A 82 25.19 -24.98 38.61
N SER A 83 24.95 -23.95 39.42
CA SER A 83 25.77 -23.59 40.60
C SER A 83 24.96 -23.48 41.91
N GLY A 84 23.72 -24.00 41.94
CA GLY A 84 22.82 -23.90 43.09
C GLY A 84 21.47 -24.57 42.85
N ALA A 85 20.43 -24.15 43.58
CA ALA A 85 19.09 -24.70 43.41
C ALA A 85 18.37 -24.23 42.13
N GLY A 86 18.87 -23.16 41.50
CA GLY A 86 18.23 -22.48 40.37
C GLY A 86 17.04 -21.61 40.83
N LEU A 87 16.80 -20.52 40.11
CA LEU A 87 15.61 -19.70 40.26
C LEU A 87 14.39 -20.48 39.76
N GLN A 88 13.24 -20.38 40.43
CA GLN A 88 12.02 -21.14 40.07
C GLN A 88 10.94 -20.28 39.40
N GLY A 89 11.12 -18.97 39.34
CA GLY A 89 10.18 -18.00 38.76
C GLY A 89 10.92 -16.80 38.18
N GLU A 90 10.30 -15.63 38.25
CA GLU A 90 10.92 -14.35 37.86
C GLU A 90 11.09 -13.46 39.09
N GLN A 91 12.22 -12.74 39.19
CA GLN A 91 12.46 -11.76 40.24
C GLN A 91 13.54 -10.75 39.81
N ASP A 92 13.40 -9.49 40.20
CA ASP A 92 14.36 -8.43 39.94
C ASP A 92 15.41 -8.25 41.05
N SER A 93 15.14 -8.76 42.26
CA SER A 93 15.91 -8.44 43.46
C SER A 93 16.59 -9.66 44.09
N PHE A 94 17.89 -9.54 44.36
CA PHE A 94 18.74 -10.63 44.84
C PHE A 94 19.66 -10.19 45.98
N ASP A 95 20.00 -11.14 46.85
CA ASP A 95 20.98 -10.98 47.92
C ASP A 95 22.26 -11.75 47.54
N LEU A 96 23.37 -11.03 47.35
CA LEU A 96 24.70 -11.54 46.99
C LEU A 96 25.57 -11.58 48.24
N ARG A 97 25.87 -12.77 48.76
CA ARG A 97 26.64 -12.96 49.99
C ARG A 97 28.11 -13.24 49.72
N VAL A 98 29.00 -12.42 50.25
CA VAL A 98 30.46 -12.65 50.16
C VAL A 98 30.90 -13.69 51.18
N LEU A 99 31.73 -14.64 50.76
CA LEU A 99 32.27 -15.71 51.61
C LEU A 99 33.76 -15.96 51.35
N GLY A 100 34.54 -16.25 52.38
CA GLY A 100 35.95 -16.68 52.27
C GLY A 100 36.94 -15.56 51.93
N GLY A 101 36.54 -14.29 52.02
CA GLY A 101 37.36 -13.13 51.68
C GLY A 101 36.58 -11.82 51.73
N SER A 102 37.09 -10.78 51.08
CA SER A 102 36.40 -9.50 50.91
C SER A 102 36.57 -8.97 49.49
N LEU A 103 35.52 -8.33 48.97
CA LEU A 103 35.42 -7.84 47.58
C LEU A 103 35.07 -6.35 47.53
N GLU A 104 35.45 -5.70 46.43
CA GLU A 104 34.84 -4.45 45.96
C GLU A 104 34.29 -4.68 44.55
N PHE A 105 33.26 -3.93 44.17
CA PHE A 105 32.61 -4.03 42.87
C PHE A 105 32.69 -2.68 42.14
N ASP A 106 33.11 -2.71 40.88
CA ASP A 106 33.01 -1.56 39.96
C ASP A 106 31.66 -1.61 39.20
N TRP A 107 31.12 -2.82 39.02
CA TRP A 107 29.89 -3.00 38.26
C TRP A 107 29.12 -4.25 38.66
N ILE A 108 27.79 -4.13 38.78
CA ILE A 108 26.86 -5.25 38.97
C ILE A 108 25.71 -5.05 38.00
N VAL A 109 25.51 -5.98 37.09
CA VAL A 109 24.57 -5.85 35.98
C VAL A 109 23.88 -7.18 35.69
N ASP A 110 22.67 -7.11 35.13
CA ASP A 110 21.99 -8.25 34.54
C ASP A 110 22.72 -8.68 33.23
N PRO A 111 22.28 -9.73 32.51
CA PRO A 111 23.05 -10.31 31.42
C PRO A 111 23.48 -9.30 30.34
N LEU A 112 24.80 -9.14 30.17
CA LEU A 112 25.35 -8.46 29.01
C LEU A 112 25.22 -9.33 27.78
N GLY A 113 24.66 -8.75 26.73
CA GLY A 113 24.43 -9.38 25.43
C GLY A 113 25.68 -9.97 24.79
N GLY A 114 25.81 -11.29 24.84
CA GLY A 114 26.77 -12.03 24.01
C GLY A 114 26.36 -12.03 22.53
N THR A 115 27.29 -12.39 21.64
CA THR A 115 26.92 -12.70 20.24
C THR A 115 26.70 -14.20 20.11
N ASN A 116 25.50 -14.58 19.70
CA ASN A 116 25.10 -15.96 19.50
C ASN A 116 24.90 -16.23 18.00
N ASN A 117 25.80 -17.03 17.42
CA ASN A 117 25.81 -17.33 16.00
C ASN A 117 25.07 -18.63 15.71
N TRP A 118 24.29 -18.64 14.64
CA TRP A 118 23.75 -19.88 14.09
C TRP A 118 24.88 -20.71 13.44
N ILE A 119 24.99 -21.98 13.82
CA ILE A 119 26.08 -22.89 13.40
C ILE A 119 25.58 -24.20 12.77
N CYS A 120 24.27 -24.38 12.62
CA CYS A 120 23.71 -25.57 11.99
C CYS A 120 23.75 -25.50 10.46
N SER A 121 23.98 -26.64 9.81
CA SER A 121 24.11 -26.77 8.35
C SER A 121 22.92 -27.48 7.69
N SER A 122 21.94 -27.91 8.47
CA SER A 122 20.68 -28.50 8.03
C SER A 122 19.51 -27.73 8.64
N LEU A 123 18.30 -27.88 8.07
CA LEU A 123 17.06 -27.36 8.66
C LEU A 123 16.94 -27.75 10.14
N GLN A 124 16.78 -26.75 11.01
CA GLN A 124 16.59 -26.93 12.45
C GLN A 124 15.65 -25.86 13.02
N GLU A 125 15.02 -26.18 14.15
CA GLU A 125 14.24 -25.22 14.92
C GLU A 125 15.15 -24.18 15.58
N PHE A 126 14.70 -22.92 15.65
CA PHE A 126 15.40 -21.83 16.32
C PHE A 126 15.67 -22.15 17.81
N SER A 127 14.79 -22.92 18.44
CA SER A 127 14.88 -23.37 19.83
C SER A 127 15.90 -24.50 20.07
N ASN A 128 16.61 -24.97 19.04
CA ASN A 128 17.66 -25.97 19.21
C ASN A 128 18.96 -25.33 19.73
N ALA A 129 19.20 -25.43 21.04
CA ALA A 129 20.41 -24.90 21.71
C ALA A 129 21.74 -25.36 21.09
N SER A 130 21.79 -26.55 20.47
CA SER A 130 23.01 -27.06 19.82
C SER A 130 23.36 -26.36 18.50
N CYS A 131 22.42 -25.58 17.94
CA CYS A 131 22.62 -24.80 16.73
C CYS A 131 23.17 -23.39 16.99
N TRP A 132 23.52 -23.09 18.24
CA TRP A 132 23.93 -21.77 18.69
C TRP A 132 25.35 -21.82 19.26
N SER A 133 26.19 -20.84 18.90
CA SER A 133 27.61 -20.83 19.29
C SER A 133 27.84 -20.72 20.79
N LEU A 134 26.86 -20.21 21.56
CA LEU A 134 26.91 -20.16 23.02
C LEU A 134 26.40 -21.46 23.68
N GLY A 135 25.91 -22.43 22.90
CA GLY A 135 25.32 -23.67 23.41
C GLY A 135 23.95 -23.48 24.09
N SER A 136 23.35 -22.31 23.95
CA SER A 136 22.04 -21.91 24.47
C SER A 136 21.22 -21.21 23.40
N VAL A 137 19.89 -21.31 23.49
CA VAL A 137 18.97 -20.53 22.64
C VAL A 137 19.13 -19.05 22.97
N PRO A 138 19.10 -18.14 21.98
CA PRO A 138 19.22 -16.71 22.24
C PRO A 138 18.17 -16.20 23.23
N VAL A 139 18.55 -15.18 24.02
CA VAL A 139 17.68 -14.52 25.01
C VAL A 139 17.75 -13.00 24.90
N SER A 140 16.85 -12.26 25.56
CA SER A 140 16.86 -10.77 25.52
C SER A 140 18.24 -10.22 25.87
N GLY A 141 18.64 -9.14 25.20
CA GLY A 141 19.95 -8.53 25.36
C GLY A 141 21.01 -9.13 24.44
N GLU A 142 20.87 -10.35 23.94
CA GLU A 142 21.87 -10.94 23.04
C GLU A 142 21.83 -10.38 21.61
N ASN A 143 22.96 -10.51 20.91
CA ASN A 143 23.06 -10.29 19.47
C ASN A 143 22.92 -11.63 18.76
N VAL A 144 21.92 -11.76 17.89
CA VAL A 144 21.71 -12.95 17.06
C VAL A 144 22.34 -12.73 15.70
N VAL A 145 23.18 -13.66 15.26
CA VAL A 145 23.86 -13.57 13.96
C VAL A 145 23.69 -14.87 13.16
N LEU A 146 23.19 -14.75 11.94
CA LEU A 146 23.21 -15.81 10.95
C LEU A 146 24.25 -15.43 9.89
N ASN A 147 25.25 -16.28 9.68
CA ASN A 147 26.34 -16.02 8.74
C ASN A 147 26.85 -17.32 8.12
N ALA A 148 27.99 -17.27 7.44
CA ALA A 148 28.58 -18.44 6.76
C ALA A 148 28.97 -19.61 7.69
N SER A 149 28.94 -19.42 9.02
CA SER A 149 29.24 -20.48 10.01
C SER A 149 28.15 -21.54 10.10
N GLY A 150 26.92 -21.21 9.70
CA GLY A 150 25.79 -22.14 9.66
C GLY A 150 24.81 -21.71 8.58
N THR A 151 24.69 -22.51 7.52
CA THR A 151 23.85 -22.20 6.34
C THR A 151 22.56 -23.01 6.30
N GLY A 152 22.28 -23.79 7.35
CA GLY A 152 21.04 -24.55 7.46
C GLY A 152 19.83 -23.63 7.65
N ASP A 153 18.69 -24.04 7.10
CA ASP A 153 17.43 -23.34 7.26
C ASP A 153 17.03 -23.25 8.74
N VAL A 154 16.40 -22.15 9.12
CA VAL A 154 15.97 -21.87 10.49
C VAL A 154 14.46 -21.83 10.53
N ASN A 155 13.85 -22.70 11.35
CA ASN A 155 12.42 -22.67 11.58
C ASN A 155 12.12 -21.95 12.91
N VAL A 156 11.49 -20.78 12.83
CA VAL A 156 11.09 -19.99 13.99
C VAL A 156 9.60 -20.22 14.22
N THR A 157 9.27 -20.99 15.24
CA THR A 157 7.92 -21.47 15.53
C THR A 157 7.34 -20.79 16.78
N ASN A 158 6.09 -21.13 17.14
CA ASN A 158 5.26 -20.48 18.15
C ASN A 158 6.04 -20.05 19.41
N ASN A 159 6.22 -18.73 19.57
CA ASN A 159 6.86 -18.08 20.71
C ASN A 159 8.32 -18.52 20.97
N THR A 160 9.06 -18.85 19.91
CA THR A 160 10.49 -19.23 19.99
C THR A 160 11.44 -18.08 19.69
N MET A 161 10.99 -17.01 19.01
CA MET A 161 11.80 -15.82 18.81
C MET A 161 11.82 -14.96 20.09
N PRO A 162 13.00 -14.68 20.65
CA PRO A 162 13.12 -13.87 21.84
C PRO A 162 12.71 -12.41 21.58
N GLN A 163 12.03 -11.82 22.56
CA GLN A 163 11.80 -10.39 22.61
C GLN A 163 13.04 -9.68 23.14
N ASP A 164 13.17 -8.41 22.77
CA ASP A 164 14.18 -7.48 23.29
C ASP A 164 15.62 -7.98 23.09
N LEU A 165 15.90 -8.61 21.94
CA LEU A 165 17.27 -8.87 21.49
C LEU A 165 18.02 -7.54 21.35
N SER A 166 19.33 -7.50 21.65
CA SER A 166 20.12 -6.30 21.39
C SER A 166 20.19 -6.01 19.89
N SER A 167 20.48 -7.03 19.07
CA SER A 167 20.42 -6.92 17.61
C SER A 167 20.14 -8.26 16.95
N PHE A 168 19.63 -8.20 15.72
CA PHE A 168 19.45 -9.37 14.86
C PHE A 168 20.09 -9.09 13.50
N ARG A 169 21.04 -9.95 13.10
CA ARG A 169 21.81 -9.75 11.88
C ARG A 169 21.87 -11.03 11.05
N VAL A 170 21.60 -10.90 9.76
CA VAL A 170 21.85 -11.96 8.77
C VAL A 170 22.86 -11.41 7.76
N ASP A 171 24.05 -11.99 7.74
CA ASP A 171 25.12 -11.63 6.82
C ASP A 171 24.85 -12.17 5.41
N SER A 172 25.42 -11.52 4.39
CA SER A 172 25.32 -11.96 2.98
C SER A 172 25.91 -13.36 2.73
N GLY A 173 26.75 -13.86 3.64
CA GLY A 173 27.27 -15.22 3.60
C GLY A 173 26.28 -16.30 4.04
N TYR A 174 25.14 -15.93 4.65
CA TYR A 174 24.06 -16.85 4.96
C TYR A 174 23.18 -17.07 3.72
N THR A 175 23.04 -18.32 3.28
CA THR A 175 22.28 -18.68 2.08
C THR A 175 21.05 -19.53 2.38
N GLY A 176 20.79 -19.81 3.65
CA GLY A 176 19.64 -20.60 4.07
C GLY A 176 18.34 -19.80 4.02
N THR A 177 17.24 -20.48 4.35
CA THR A 177 15.92 -19.86 4.52
C THR A 177 15.56 -19.76 5.99
N VAL A 178 15.11 -18.58 6.43
CA VAL A 178 14.54 -18.37 7.76
C VAL A 178 13.03 -18.32 7.65
N HIS A 179 12.33 -19.25 8.31
CA HIS A 179 10.87 -19.32 8.35
C HIS A 179 10.34 -18.67 9.63
N TYR A 180 9.72 -17.51 9.50
CA TYR A 180 9.05 -16.81 10.61
C TYR A 180 7.57 -17.22 10.60
N ASN A 181 7.22 -18.31 11.28
CA ASN A 181 5.86 -18.85 11.24
C ASN A 181 4.87 -17.94 12.00
N ALA A 182 3.57 -18.23 11.86
CA ALA A 182 2.55 -17.58 12.65
C ALA A 182 2.85 -17.67 14.16
N LEU A 183 2.70 -16.56 14.87
CA LEU A 183 2.98 -16.39 16.30
C LEU A 183 4.44 -16.70 16.68
N PHE A 184 5.41 -16.50 15.78
CA PHE A 184 6.83 -16.83 16.05
C PHE A 184 7.42 -16.13 17.28
N ALA A 185 6.92 -14.93 17.63
CA ALA A 185 7.55 -14.06 18.63
C ALA A 185 6.75 -13.89 19.93
N LYS A 186 5.45 -13.57 19.87
CA LYS A 186 4.60 -13.38 21.05
C LYS A 186 3.22 -14.00 20.86
N GLY A 187 3.01 -15.24 21.31
CA GLY A 187 1.68 -15.83 21.19
C GLY A 187 1.55 -17.24 21.74
N SER A 188 0.31 -17.72 21.74
CA SER A 188 -0.03 -19.10 22.06
C SER A 188 -1.25 -19.56 21.25
N TRP A 189 -1.21 -20.81 20.81
CA TRP A 189 -2.37 -21.50 20.24
C TRP A 189 -3.23 -22.01 21.40
N GLY A 190 -4.29 -21.28 21.74
CA GLY A 190 -5.27 -21.72 22.74
C GLY A 190 -6.27 -22.71 22.17
N SER A 191 -7.05 -23.38 23.03
CA SER A 191 -8.12 -24.33 22.62
C SER A 191 -9.22 -23.72 21.75
N TYR A 192 -9.30 -22.38 21.64
CA TYR A 192 -10.35 -21.65 20.93
C TYR A 192 -9.82 -20.64 19.89
N GLY A 193 -8.52 -20.60 19.60
CA GLY A 193 -7.97 -19.56 18.72
C GLY A 193 -6.49 -19.25 18.91
N ALA A 194 -5.95 -18.50 17.95
CA ALA A 194 -4.70 -17.78 18.10
C ALA A 194 -4.91 -16.69 19.16
N ILE A 195 -4.10 -16.67 20.21
CA ILE A 195 -4.08 -15.60 21.20
C ILE A 195 -2.64 -15.10 21.27
N GLY A 196 -2.39 -13.86 20.82
CA GLY A 196 -1.04 -13.32 20.74
C GLY A 196 -0.98 -12.10 19.83
N SER A 197 0.24 -11.73 19.45
CA SER A 197 0.52 -10.75 18.42
C SER A 197 1.59 -11.30 17.47
N GLN A 198 1.66 -10.71 16.29
CA GLN A 198 2.75 -10.99 15.34
C GLN A 198 3.92 -10.02 15.55
N GLU A 199 4.05 -9.49 16.77
CA GLU A 199 5.00 -8.42 17.11
C GLU A 199 6.30 -8.97 17.66
N TRP A 200 7.41 -8.46 17.13
CA TRP A 200 8.75 -8.78 17.53
C TRP A 200 9.55 -7.50 17.79
N ASN A 201 10.13 -7.41 18.99
CA ASN A 201 10.93 -6.26 19.42
C ASN A 201 12.41 -6.59 19.46
N VAL A 202 13.21 -5.75 18.81
CA VAL A 202 14.68 -5.73 18.86
C VAL A 202 15.09 -4.33 19.33
N THR A 203 15.97 -4.25 20.34
CA THR A 203 16.35 -3.00 20.99
C THR A 203 17.12 -2.07 20.06
N ASN A 204 18.10 -2.61 19.33
CA ASN A 204 18.89 -1.84 18.37
C ASN A 204 18.53 -2.22 16.93
N ASN A 205 19.38 -2.96 16.23
CA ASN A 205 19.27 -3.06 14.78
C ASN A 205 18.74 -4.42 14.34
N ILE A 206 17.88 -4.41 13.33
CA ILE A 206 17.56 -5.57 12.50
C ILE A 206 18.28 -5.35 11.16
N SER A 207 19.19 -6.23 10.78
CA SER A 207 19.94 -6.06 9.53
C SER A 207 20.02 -7.37 8.75
N VAL A 208 19.41 -7.40 7.58
CA VAL A 208 19.34 -8.57 6.70
C VAL A 208 20.11 -8.24 5.43
N TYR A 209 21.14 -9.02 5.10
CA TYR A 209 21.97 -8.83 3.90
C TYR A 209 22.03 -10.06 2.99
N GLY A 210 21.35 -11.15 3.34
CA GLY A 210 21.34 -12.38 2.56
C GLY A 210 20.32 -13.38 3.10
N GLY A 211 20.18 -14.50 2.38
CA GLY A 211 19.19 -15.52 2.67
C GLY A 211 17.77 -15.13 2.24
N THR A 212 16.86 -16.09 2.29
CA THR A 212 15.42 -15.88 2.06
C THR A 212 14.69 -15.91 3.39
N HIS A 213 13.83 -14.94 3.64
CA HIS A 213 13.08 -14.81 4.89
C HIS A 213 11.60 -15.00 4.61
N LYS A 214 11.06 -16.17 4.97
CA LYS A 214 9.64 -16.51 4.77
C LYS A 214 8.78 -15.87 5.85
N ILE A 215 7.89 -14.95 5.46
CA ILE A 215 7.08 -14.15 6.37
C ILE A 215 5.63 -14.67 6.37
N TYR A 216 5.25 -15.44 7.37
CA TYR A 216 3.91 -16.02 7.46
C TYR A 216 2.94 -15.08 8.19
N GLY A 217 1.72 -14.97 7.65
CA GLY A 217 0.61 -14.31 8.29
C GLY A 217 0.09 -15.09 9.50
N SER A 218 -0.85 -14.51 10.25
CA SER A 218 -1.35 -15.11 11.49
C SER A 218 -2.30 -16.29 11.29
N PHE A 219 -2.72 -16.58 10.06
CA PHE A 219 -3.63 -17.68 9.79
C PHE A 219 -2.93 -19.04 9.90
N VAL A 220 -3.49 -19.95 10.68
CA VAL A 220 -3.06 -21.36 10.74
C VAL A 220 -4.27 -22.27 10.61
N GLY A 221 -4.30 -23.09 9.57
CA GLY A 221 -5.39 -24.02 9.26
C GLY A 221 -5.12 -24.78 7.98
N ASN A 222 -5.89 -25.84 7.73
CA ASN A 222 -5.76 -26.64 6.51
C ASN A 222 -6.59 -26.03 5.38
N ALA A 223 -6.00 -25.92 4.18
CA ALA A 223 -6.64 -25.36 2.99
C ALA A 223 -7.93 -26.09 2.54
N THR A 224 -8.23 -27.27 3.12
CA THR A 224 -9.36 -28.12 2.68
C THR A 224 -10.59 -28.10 3.58
N ASP A 225 -10.53 -27.55 4.80
CA ASP A 225 -11.65 -27.66 5.75
C ASP A 225 -12.24 -26.33 6.24
N SER A 226 -11.72 -25.18 5.80
CA SER A 226 -12.18 -23.85 6.23
C SER A 226 -12.20 -23.66 7.76
N SER A 227 -11.50 -24.52 8.51
CA SER A 227 -11.35 -24.47 9.95
C SER A 227 -9.90 -24.11 10.28
N GLY A 228 -9.67 -22.80 10.42
CA GLY A 228 -8.39 -22.25 10.82
C GLY A 228 -8.53 -21.29 11.98
N TYR A 229 -7.44 -21.07 12.68
CA TYR A 229 -7.32 -20.07 13.72
C TYR A 229 -6.62 -18.84 13.15
N ASN A 230 -7.12 -17.66 13.52
CA ASN A 230 -6.56 -16.38 13.13
C ASN A 230 -6.66 -15.40 14.30
N ILE A 231 -5.81 -14.38 14.32
CA ILE A 231 -5.83 -13.35 15.39
C ILE A 231 -7.00 -12.38 15.18
N SER A 232 -7.28 -12.01 13.93
CA SER A 232 -8.37 -11.11 13.54
C SER A 232 -9.17 -11.68 12.37
N GLU A 233 -10.31 -11.07 12.01
CA GLU A 233 -11.10 -11.49 10.84
C GLU A 233 -10.32 -11.30 9.52
N GLU A 234 -9.55 -10.22 9.41
CA GLU A 234 -8.75 -9.87 8.22
C GLU A 234 -7.32 -10.47 8.23
N GLY A 235 -6.98 -11.20 9.30
CA GLY A 235 -5.62 -11.65 9.56
C GLY A 235 -4.66 -10.50 9.91
N GLU A 236 -3.52 -10.88 10.47
CA GLU A 236 -2.48 -9.97 10.91
C GLU A 236 -1.12 -10.40 10.37
N GLY A 237 -0.46 -9.45 9.70
CA GLY A 237 0.94 -9.53 9.30
C GLY A 237 1.90 -9.36 10.45
N GLN A 238 3.17 -9.66 10.19
CA GLN A 238 4.24 -9.51 11.17
C GLN A 238 4.60 -8.05 11.40
N ILE A 239 4.93 -7.70 12.64
CA ILE A 239 5.39 -6.37 13.04
C ILE A 239 6.80 -6.53 13.60
N TRP A 240 7.78 -6.00 12.89
CA TRP A 240 9.17 -6.01 13.32
C TRP A 240 9.54 -4.60 13.79
N ASN A 241 9.79 -4.47 15.09
CA ASN A 241 10.26 -3.25 15.71
C ASN A 241 11.78 -3.34 15.92
N GLY A 242 12.51 -2.37 15.37
CA GLY A 242 13.93 -2.17 15.63
C GLY A 242 14.23 -0.68 15.62
N LYS A 243 15.29 -0.24 16.29
CA LYS A 243 15.78 1.14 16.17
C LYS A 243 16.15 1.47 14.73
N ASN A 244 16.93 0.62 14.07
CA ASN A 244 17.18 0.72 12.63
C ASN A 244 16.92 -0.63 11.97
N ILE A 245 16.28 -0.59 10.81
CA ILE A 245 16.04 -1.78 9.99
C ILE A 245 16.74 -1.60 8.64
N THR A 246 17.56 -2.57 8.25
CA THR A 246 18.27 -2.53 6.96
C THR A 246 18.06 -3.83 6.23
N LEU A 247 17.54 -3.74 5.00
CA LEU A 247 17.51 -4.83 4.04
C LEU A 247 18.52 -4.50 2.95
N GLY A 248 19.63 -5.23 2.91
CA GLY A 248 20.66 -5.11 1.87
C GLY A 248 20.17 -5.66 0.52
N GLN A 249 20.94 -5.41 -0.53
CA GLN A 249 20.57 -5.70 -1.92
C GLN A 249 20.15 -7.16 -2.18
N ASP A 250 20.79 -8.12 -1.50
CA ASP A 250 20.49 -9.55 -1.65
C ASP A 250 19.44 -10.07 -0.64
N ALA A 251 18.90 -9.19 0.21
CA ALA A 251 17.89 -9.58 1.19
C ALA A 251 16.53 -9.78 0.53
N VAL A 252 15.85 -10.88 0.87
CA VAL A 252 14.50 -11.17 0.39
C VAL A 252 13.58 -11.46 1.57
N LEU A 253 12.61 -10.57 1.81
CA LEU A 253 11.46 -10.85 2.67
C LEU A 253 10.30 -11.35 1.81
N ASP A 254 10.05 -12.65 1.87
CA ASP A 254 9.12 -13.38 1.01
C ASP A 254 7.88 -13.83 1.79
N GLY A 255 6.78 -13.11 1.58
CA GLY A 255 5.45 -13.44 2.06
C GLY A 255 4.51 -13.97 0.98
N ASN A 256 5.02 -14.40 -0.17
CA ASN A 256 4.19 -14.77 -1.32
C ASN A 256 3.39 -16.04 -1.03
N GLY A 257 2.05 -15.95 -1.10
CA GLY A 257 1.16 -17.07 -0.77
C GLY A 257 1.15 -17.49 0.70
N LEU A 258 1.71 -16.67 1.60
CA LEU A 258 1.81 -16.97 3.03
C LEU A 258 0.77 -16.22 3.88
N GLY A 259 -0.27 -15.68 3.23
CA GLY A 259 -1.45 -15.08 3.84
C GLY A 259 -2.55 -16.10 4.11
N PHE A 260 -3.78 -15.79 3.71
CA PHE A 260 -4.87 -16.77 3.81
C PHE A 260 -4.72 -17.89 2.78
N PRO A 261 -5.02 -19.14 3.16
CA PRO A 261 -5.05 -20.24 2.20
C PRO A 261 -6.25 -20.11 1.25
N VAL A 262 -6.26 -20.99 0.24
CA VAL A 262 -7.34 -21.18 -0.73
C VAL A 262 -8.74 -21.13 -0.06
N SER A 263 -9.68 -20.44 -0.70
CA SER A 263 -11.07 -20.28 -0.27
C SER A 263 -11.26 -19.71 1.14
N THR A 264 -10.26 -19.02 1.66
CA THR A 264 -10.25 -18.47 3.03
C THR A 264 -9.88 -16.99 3.03
N GLY A 265 -10.34 -16.28 4.06
CA GLY A 265 -10.18 -14.83 4.23
C GLY A 265 -11.49 -14.07 3.96
N PRO A 266 -11.59 -12.78 4.36
CA PRO A 266 -12.81 -11.98 4.18
C PRO A 266 -13.26 -11.87 2.72
N GLY A 267 -12.31 -12.00 1.80
CA GLY A 267 -12.47 -11.96 0.36
C GLY A 267 -12.25 -13.30 -0.34
N GLY A 268 -12.33 -14.42 0.38
CA GLY A 268 -12.01 -15.75 -0.15
C GLY A 268 -13.03 -16.24 -1.19
N GLY A 269 -12.55 -16.77 -2.32
CA GLY A 269 -13.44 -17.31 -3.36
C GLY A 269 -14.16 -18.59 -2.88
N ASN A 270 -15.47 -18.70 -3.09
CA ASN A 270 -16.27 -19.83 -2.58
C ASN A 270 -16.86 -20.75 -3.66
N ASP A 271 -16.86 -20.36 -4.95
CA ASP A 271 -17.20 -21.22 -6.10
C ASP A 271 -16.67 -20.63 -7.43
N LEU A 272 -16.76 -21.36 -8.56
CA LEU A 272 -16.51 -20.89 -9.95
C LEU A 272 -15.12 -20.35 -10.32
N ALA A 273 -14.09 -20.59 -9.51
CA ALA A 273 -12.72 -20.13 -9.74
C ALA A 273 -12.55 -18.60 -9.66
N GLU A 274 -13.27 -17.98 -8.73
CA GLU A 274 -13.13 -16.58 -8.33
C GLU A 274 -11.72 -16.27 -7.79
N GLY A 275 -11.21 -15.08 -8.08
CA GLY A 275 -10.00 -14.57 -7.43
C GLY A 275 -10.27 -14.09 -6.01
N GLY A 276 -9.28 -14.21 -5.13
CA GLY A 276 -9.35 -13.60 -3.79
C GLY A 276 -9.47 -12.08 -3.88
N VAL A 277 -10.06 -11.44 -2.88
CA VAL A 277 -10.17 -9.96 -2.77
C VAL A 277 -9.19 -9.43 -1.72
N HIS A 278 -8.71 -8.21 -1.89
CA HIS A 278 -8.07 -7.44 -0.81
C HIS A 278 -8.25 -5.93 -1.01
N ALA A 279 -7.24 -5.22 -1.54
CA ALA A 279 -7.36 -3.79 -1.84
C ALA A 279 -8.21 -3.53 -3.08
N THR A 280 -8.30 -4.53 -3.96
CA THR A 280 -9.16 -4.56 -5.13
C THR A 280 -9.97 -5.85 -5.14
N THR A 281 -11.03 -5.89 -5.94
CA THR A 281 -11.78 -7.12 -6.20
C THR A 281 -10.91 -8.15 -6.91
N GLY A 282 -11.33 -9.42 -6.88
CA GLY A 282 -10.82 -10.46 -7.77
C GLY A 282 -11.78 -10.66 -8.95
N ASN A 283 -11.35 -11.37 -9.99
CA ASN A 283 -12.16 -11.57 -11.19
C ASN A 283 -13.23 -12.68 -11.03
N TYR A 284 -14.13 -12.75 -12.03
CA TYR A 284 -15.26 -13.71 -12.12
C TYR A 284 -16.41 -13.54 -11.11
N GLY A 285 -16.68 -12.31 -10.70
CA GLY A 285 -17.89 -12.02 -9.90
C GLY A 285 -17.70 -12.27 -8.41
N SER A 286 -16.47 -12.14 -7.90
CA SER A 286 -16.24 -12.06 -6.46
C SER A 286 -17.12 -10.97 -5.87
N ILE A 287 -18.14 -11.39 -5.12
CA ILE A 287 -19.13 -10.51 -4.49
C ILE A 287 -18.65 -9.92 -3.16
N HIS A 288 -17.39 -10.15 -2.81
CA HIS A 288 -16.82 -9.77 -1.53
C HIS A 288 -16.29 -8.33 -1.57
N ASP A 289 -16.36 -7.68 -0.41
CA ASP A 289 -15.83 -6.34 -0.24
C ASP A 289 -14.32 -6.30 -0.23
N ILE A 290 -13.77 -5.19 -0.73
CA ILE A 290 -12.42 -4.79 -0.37
C ILE A 290 -12.33 -4.56 1.13
N TYR A 291 -11.21 -4.94 1.74
CA TYR A 291 -11.02 -4.88 3.18
C TYR A 291 -9.61 -4.39 3.56
N GLY A 292 -9.35 -4.27 4.86
CA GLY A 292 -8.11 -3.70 5.37
C GLY A 292 -8.08 -2.17 5.35
N ASN A 293 -7.25 -1.60 6.23
CA ASN A 293 -7.08 -0.16 6.36
C ASN A 293 -5.96 0.36 5.46
N ALA A 294 -6.26 1.21 4.48
CA ALA A 294 -5.26 1.78 3.57
C ALA A 294 -4.20 2.66 4.27
N SER A 295 -4.57 3.35 5.36
CA SER A 295 -3.67 4.21 6.14
C SER A 295 -2.99 3.47 7.30
N ALA A 296 -3.29 2.20 7.51
CA ALA A 296 -2.64 1.35 8.51
C ALA A 296 -2.72 -0.13 8.10
N PRO A 297 -2.12 -0.53 6.96
CA PRO A 297 -2.37 -1.84 6.39
C PRO A 297 -1.58 -2.93 7.13
N THR A 298 -2.31 -3.86 7.76
CA THR A 298 -1.74 -5.05 8.44
C THR A 298 -2.45 -6.36 8.05
N SER A 299 -3.49 -6.26 7.24
CA SER A 299 -4.35 -7.37 6.81
C SER A 299 -3.66 -8.27 5.77
N LEU A 300 -3.97 -9.57 5.80
CA LEU A 300 -3.47 -10.54 4.82
C LEU A 300 -4.30 -10.50 3.53
N GLY A 301 -3.74 -10.95 2.41
CA GLY A 301 -4.48 -11.21 1.18
C GLY A 301 -5.32 -12.49 1.28
N SER A 302 -6.55 -12.48 0.75
CA SER A 302 -7.46 -13.63 0.74
C SER A 302 -7.03 -14.68 -0.29
N GLY A 303 -7.33 -15.95 -0.03
CA GLY A 303 -7.12 -17.01 -1.01
C GLY A 303 -8.16 -17.00 -2.13
N GLY A 304 -7.73 -17.43 -3.32
CA GLY A 304 -8.61 -17.65 -4.47
C GLY A 304 -9.50 -18.88 -4.32
N GLY A 305 -10.45 -19.04 -5.26
CA GLY A 305 -11.56 -19.98 -5.18
C GLY A 305 -11.21 -21.46 -5.34
N VAL A 306 -12.25 -22.31 -5.31
CA VAL A 306 -12.21 -23.78 -5.42
C VAL A 306 -11.25 -24.45 -4.40
N PRO A 307 -11.80 -25.00 -3.30
CA PRO A 307 -11.04 -25.77 -2.33
C PRO A 307 -10.15 -26.84 -2.99
N GLY A 308 -8.84 -26.76 -2.74
CA GLY A 308 -7.84 -27.69 -3.28
C GLY A 308 -7.41 -27.47 -4.73
N GLN A 309 -7.83 -26.37 -5.38
CA GLN A 309 -7.40 -26.01 -6.74
C GLN A 309 -6.98 -24.54 -6.91
N GLY A 310 -7.56 -23.60 -6.14
CA GLY A 310 -7.11 -22.21 -6.13
C GLY A 310 -5.80 -22.02 -5.39
N GLU A 311 -5.44 -20.75 -5.23
CA GLU A 311 -4.14 -20.34 -4.71
C GLU A 311 -4.27 -19.48 -3.44
N PRO A 312 -3.29 -19.54 -2.54
CA PRO A 312 -3.27 -18.72 -1.33
C PRO A 312 -2.93 -17.24 -1.62
N GLY A 313 -3.44 -16.36 -0.78
CA GLY A 313 -3.13 -14.93 -0.80
C GLY A 313 -1.80 -14.59 -0.13
N GLY A 314 -1.34 -13.36 -0.35
CA GLY A 314 -0.09 -12.83 0.18
C GLY A 314 -0.14 -12.49 1.67
N SER A 315 1.01 -12.57 2.33
CA SER A 315 1.17 -12.24 3.74
C SER A 315 1.17 -10.72 3.99
N ALA A 316 1.43 -10.31 5.23
CA ALA A 316 1.64 -8.91 5.53
C ALA A 316 2.86 -8.68 6.44
N ILE A 317 3.51 -7.54 6.26
CA ILE A 317 4.62 -7.10 7.12
C ILE A 317 4.55 -5.60 7.41
N LYS A 318 4.89 -5.26 8.64
CA LYS A 318 5.18 -3.91 9.10
C LYS A 318 6.60 -3.83 9.62
N LEU A 319 7.42 -2.96 9.03
CA LEU A 319 8.74 -2.61 9.54
C LEU A 319 8.64 -1.28 10.26
N LYS A 320 9.06 -1.22 11.52
CA LYS A 320 8.98 -0.01 12.34
C LYS A 320 10.32 0.30 13.02
N GLY A 321 10.83 1.51 12.80
CA GLY A 321 12.05 2.01 13.46
C GLY A 321 12.30 3.51 13.30
N ASP A 322 13.44 4.02 13.77
CA ASP A 322 13.86 5.40 13.53
C ASP A 322 14.31 5.57 12.07
N SER A 323 14.96 4.54 11.51
CA SER A 323 15.40 4.48 10.12
C SER A 323 15.14 3.11 9.50
N VAL A 324 14.59 3.10 8.28
CA VAL A 324 14.39 1.88 7.48
C VAL A 324 15.04 2.07 6.11
N VAL A 325 16.00 1.19 5.78
CA VAL A 325 16.71 1.16 4.50
C VAL A 325 16.34 -0.11 3.74
N ILE A 326 15.86 0.03 2.50
CA ILE A 326 15.34 -1.07 1.68
C ILE A 326 16.09 -1.09 0.34
N GLU A 327 17.16 -1.87 0.26
CA GLU A 327 17.89 -2.15 -0.99
C GLU A 327 17.52 -3.51 -1.60
N GLY A 328 16.98 -4.41 -0.78
CA GLY A 328 16.52 -5.73 -1.19
C GLY A 328 15.01 -5.77 -1.46
N ASN A 329 14.45 -6.97 -1.59
CA ASN A 329 13.07 -7.17 -2.02
C ASN A 329 12.15 -7.51 -0.84
N ILE A 330 10.98 -6.88 -0.79
CA ILE A 330 9.86 -7.26 0.07
C ILE A 330 8.68 -7.62 -0.82
N THR A 331 8.29 -8.90 -0.84
CA THR A 331 7.20 -9.39 -1.68
C THR A 331 6.12 -10.04 -0.84
N MET A 332 4.87 -9.60 -1.00
CA MET A 332 3.68 -10.04 -0.26
C MET A 332 2.57 -10.41 -1.23
N ASP A 333 2.93 -11.12 -2.30
CA ASP A 333 2.06 -11.34 -3.45
C ASP A 333 1.10 -12.51 -3.23
N GLY A 334 -0.07 -12.43 -3.88
CA GLY A 334 -0.94 -13.58 -4.05
C GLY A 334 -0.38 -14.55 -5.09
N LEU A 335 -0.48 -15.86 -4.84
CA LEU A 335 0.00 -16.86 -5.81
C LEU A 335 -0.96 -16.99 -7.00
N GLY A 336 -0.36 -17.20 -8.17
CA GLY A 336 -1.09 -17.32 -9.43
C GLY A 336 -1.39 -18.78 -9.79
N GLY A 337 -2.64 -19.07 -10.16
CA GLY A 337 -3.11 -20.41 -10.48
C GLY A 337 -4.43 -20.40 -11.25
N SER A 338 -4.74 -21.54 -11.87
CA SER A 338 -5.80 -21.61 -12.88
C SER A 338 -7.21 -21.71 -12.32
N TRP A 339 -7.40 -21.82 -11.01
CA TRP A 339 -8.72 -22.01 -10.39
C TRP A 339 -9.07 -20.95 -9.35
N GLY A 340 -8.50 -19.75 -9.52
CA GLY A 340 -8.67 -18.61 -8.63
C GLY A 340 -7.34 -18.25 -7.99
N GLN A 341 -6.78 -17.11 -8.36
CA GLN A 341 -5.52 -16.64 -7.79
C GLN A 341 -5.76 -16.02 -6.40
N GLY A 342 -4.76 -16.09 -5.54
CA GLY A 342 -4.80 -15.39 -4.25
C GLY A 342 -4.64 -13.89 -4.44
N ALA A 343 -5.16 -13.11 -3.50
CA ALA A 343 -4.96 -11.67 -3.47
C ALA A 343 -3.60 -11.28 -2.89
N GLY A 344 -3.05 -10.14 -3.30
CA GLY A 344 -1.88 -9.51 -2.65
C GLY A 344 -2.19 -9.14 -1.21
N GLY A 345 -1.15 -9.07 -0.37
CA GLY A 345 -1.27 -8.75 1.04
C GLY A 345 -0.89 -7.31 1.38
N SER A 346 -0.18 -7.08 2.49
CA SER A 346 0.15 -5.71 2.95
C SER A 346 1.62 -5.49 3.26
N ILE A 347 2.17 -4.34 2.86
CA ILE A 347 3.47 -3.86 3.30
C ILE A 347 3.30 -2.49 3.96
N TRP A 348 3.83 -2.33 5.17
CA TRP A 348 3.84 -1.04 5.87
C TRP A 348 5.24 -0.72 6.39
N ILE A 349 5.86 0.31 5.83
CA ILE A 349 7.12 0.85 6.33
C ILE A 349 6.81 2.07 7.17
N LYS A 350 7.22 2.07 8.45
CA LYS A 350 7.00 3.18 9.37
C LYS A 350 8.33 3.61 9.99
N ALA A 351 8.84 4.78 9.63
CA ALA A 351 10.07 5.29 10.21
C ALA A 351 10.16 6.81 10.23
N ASP A 352 11.10 7.39 10.98
CA ASP A 352 11.40 8.81 10.77
C ASP A 352 12.09 9.02 9.42
N ASN A 353 12.97 8.09 9.03
CA ASN A 353 13.68 8.13 7.75
C ASN A 353 13.48 6.84 6.95
N ILE A 354 12.98 6.95 5.73
CA ILE A 354 12.85 5.82 4.79
C ILE A 354 13.76 6.07 3.59
N SER A 355 14.55 5.08 3.19
CA SER A 355 15.41 5.19 2.01
C SER A 355 15.65 3.84 1.32
N GLY A 356 16.18 3.90 0.10
CA GLY A 356 16.66 2.75 -0.66
C GLY A 356 15.95 2.56 -1.99
N SER A 357 16.47 1.60 -2.76
CA SER A 357 16.07 1.35 -4.16
C SER A 357 15.47 -0.03 -4.40
N GLY A 358 15.29 -0.82 -3.34
CA GLY A 358 14.77 -2.18 -3.39
C GLY A 358 13.28 -2.26 -3.75
N GLU A 359 12.83 -3.45 -4.17
CA GLU A 359 11.46 -3.68 -4.63
C GLU A 359 10.46 -3.86 -3.47
N LEU A 360 9.29 -3.24 -3.60
CA LEU A 360 8.11 -3.49 -2.76
C LEU A 360 6.97 -4.03 -3.63
N SER A 361 6.60 -5.29 -3.45
CA SER A 361 5.53 -5.94 -4.19
C SER A 361 4.43 -6.45 -3.27
N ALA A 362 3.18 -6.07 -3.55
CA ALA A 362 1.99 -6.67 -2.97
C ALA A 362 0.98 -6.92 -4.09
N SER A 363 1.46 -7.58 -5.14
CA SER A 363 0.76 -7.81 -6.40
C SER A 363 0.10 -9.21 -6.40
N THR A 364 -0.31 -9.65 -7.59
CA THR A 364 -0.75 -11.02 -7.82
C THR A 364 -0.04 -11.58 -9.04
N GLN A 365 0.46 -12.81 -8.96
CA GLN A 365 1.29 -13.37 -10.03
C GLN A 365 0.50 -13.56 -11.33
N LYS A 366 0.89 -12.80 -12.37
CA LYS A 366 0.27 -12.85 -13.69
C LYS A 366 0.21 -14.26 -14.28
N LYS A 367 -1.00 -14.70 -14.61
CA LYS A 367 -1.24 -15.79 -15.57
C LYS A 367 -2.25 -15.32 -16.62
N ASN A 368 -2.10 -15.80 -17.86
CA ASN A 368 -2.96 -15.45 -19.01
C ASN A 368 -4.39 -16.06 -18.90
N ASP A 369 -4.93 -16.20 -17.69
CA ASP A 369 -6.28 -16.66 -17.43
C ASP A 369 -7.12 -15.57 -16.78
N ASN A 370 -8.43 -15.65 -16.97
CA ASN A 370 -9.37 -14.62 -16.55
C ASN A 370 -9.63 -14.64 -15.01
N ARG A 371 -8.79 -15.28 -14.18
CA ARG A 371 -9.12 -15.67 -12.79
C ARG A 371 -8.25 -14.98 -11.73
N GLY A 372 -7.83 -13.75 -12.01
CA GLY A 372 -6.91 -12.99 -11.16
C GLY A 372 -7.47 -12.60 -9.80
N GLY A 373 -6.62 -12.62 -8.78
CA GLY A 373 -6.89 -12.14 -7.43
C GLY A 373 -6.67 -10.63 -7.36
N GLY A 374 -7.28 -9.99 -6.37
CA GLY A 374 -7.12 -8.57 -6.14
C GLY A 374 -5.72 -8.22 -5.64
N ALA A 375 -5.23 -7.04 -5.99
CA ALA A 375 -3.94 -6.56 -5.52
C ALA A 375 -4.01 -6.10 -4.04
N GLY A 376 -2.82 -5.93 -3.45
CA GLY A 376 -2.60 -5.62 -2.05
C GLY A 376 -2.48 -4.13 -1.71
N ARG A 377 -1.91 -3.83 -0.54
CA ARG A 377 -1.72 -2.46 -0.02
C ARG A 377 -0.27 -2.22 0.36
N ILE A 378 0.27 -1.06 -0.02
CA ILE A 378 1.59 -0.59 0.42
C ILE A 378 1.43 0.77 1.11
N ARG A 379 2.09 0.95 2.25
CA ARG A 379 2.17 2.23 2.96
C ARG A 379 3.59 2.61 3.32
N LEU A 380 3.98 3.85 2.98
CA LEU A 380 5.23 4.48 3.38
C LEU A 380 4.94 5.62 4.38
N GLU A 381 5.04 5.32 5.67
CA GLU A 381 4.81 6.28 6.75
C GLU A 381 6.14 6.82 7.27
N TYR A 382 6.61 7.92 6.68
CA TYR A 382 7.82 8.62 7.09
C TYR A 382 7.52 9.78 8.06
N GLY A 383 8.49 10.15 8.91
CA GLY A 383 8.38 11.27 9.86
C GLY A 383 9.14 12.52 9.40
N SER A 384 10.44 12.37 9.14
CA SER A 384 11.35 13.46 8.77
C SER A 384 11.67 13.46 7.28
N GLU A 385 12.15 12.32 6.74
CA GLU A 385 12.64 12.24 5.36
C GLU A 385 12.22 10.92 4.67
N MET A 386 11.95 11.00 3.36
CA MET A 386 11.75 9.84 2.51
C MET A 386 12.55 10.01 1.20
N SER A 387 13.56 9.17 1.01
CA SER A 387 14.40 9.09 -0.18
C SER A 387 14.37 7.66 -0.73
N TYR A 388 13.18 7.17 -1.02
CA TYR A 388 12.94 5.85 -1.60
C TYR A 388 12.63 6.02 -3.09
N ASP A 389 13.39 5.34 -3.95
CA ASP A 389 13.30 5.40 -5.42
C ASP A 389 13.14 4.01 -6.06
N GLY A 390 12.87 2.99 -5.23
CA GLY A 390 12.68 1.62 -5.67
C GLY A 390 11.35 1.36 -6.40
N LEU A 391 11.26 0.18 -6.99
CA LEU A 391 10.06 -0.27 -7.69
C LEU A 391 8.93 -0.58 -6.70
N ILE A 392 7.76 0.02 -6.93
CA ILE A 392 6.52 -0.34 -6.26
C ILE A 392 5.64 -1.10 -7.26
N ASP A 393 5.31 -2.34 -6.92
CA ASP A 393 4.44 -3.20 -7.72
C ASP A 393 3.16 -3.58 -6.96
N LEU A 394 2.03 -3.06 -7.44
CA LEU A 394 0.69 -3.36 -6.96
C LEU A 394 -0.17 -3.97 -8.09
N GLU A 395 0.48 -4.65 -9.03
CA GLU A 395 -0.19 -5.14 -10.24
C GLU A 395 -1.26 -6.22 -9.99
N TYR A 396 -2.27 -6.15 -10.84
CA TYR A 396 -3.29 -7.17 -11.03
C TYR A 396 -2.82 -8.34 -11.92
N GLY A 397 -3.02 -9.57 -11.48
CA GLY A 397 -2.49 -10.80 -12.08
C GLY A 397 -3.46 -11.55 -12.99
N GLY A 398 -4.70 -11.06 -13.15
CA GLY A 398 -5.67 -11.65 -14.07
C GLY A 398 -5.55 -11.11 -15.48
N LYS A 399 -5.96 -11.91 -16.46
CA LYS A 399 -6.23 -11.41 -17.81
C LYS A 399 -7.35 -10.38 -17.75
N GLU A 400 -7.09 -9.18 -18.26
CA GLU A 400 -8.09 -8.13 -18.48
C GLU A 400 -9.30 -8.75 -19.20
N ILE A 401 -10.44 -8.83 -18.50
CA ILE A 401 -11.68 -9.39 -19.04
C ILE A 401 -12.36 -8.38 -19.98
N SER A 402 -12.09 -7.09 -19.78
CA SER A 402 -12.41 -5.96 -20.64
C SER A 402 -11.29 -4.91 -20.56
N ASP A 403 -11.26 -3.96 -21.50
CA ASP A 403 -10.31 -2.83 -21.54
C ASP A 403 -10.41 -1.90 -20.31
N ASN A 404 -11.28 -2.20 -19.33
CA ASN A 404 -11.58 -1.36 -18.15
C ASN A 404 -11.16 -2.02 -16.81
N ASP A 405 -10.57 -3.21 -16.84
CA ASP A 405 -10.35 -4.04 -15.64
C ASP A 405 -8.97 -3.86 -14.98
N TYR A 406 -8.51 -2.61 -14.90
CA TYR A 406 -7.26 -2.23 -14.22
C TYR A 406 -7.46 -2.22 -12.69
N GLN A 407 -7.25 -3.38 -12.06
CA GLN A 407 -7.43 -3.58 -10.61
C GLN A 407 -6.10 -3.49 -9.86
N ILE A 408 -5.46 -2.31 -9.87
CA ILE A 408 -4.18 -2.08 -9.18
C ILE A 408 -4.43 -1.74 -7.70
N GLY A 409 -3.58 -2.31 -6.83
CA GLY A 409 -3.62 -2.12 -5.38
C GLY A 409 -3.30 -0.70 -4.95
N THR A 410 -3.37 -0.42 -3.64
CA THR A 410 -3.33 0.96 -3.13
C THR A 410 -1.99 1.31 -2.50
N LEU A 411 -1.41 2.45 -2.91
CA LEU A 411 -0.28 3.09 -2.24
C LEU A 411 -0.78 4.27 -1.40
N THR A 412 -0.37 4.34 -0.14
CA THR A 412 -0.55 5.53 0.72
C THR A 412 0.76 5.95 1.36
N PHE A 413 0.86 7.21 1.76
CA PHE A 413 2.03 7.77 2.42
C PHE A 413 1.67 8.95 3.30
N THR A 414 2.58 9.34 4.21
CA THR A 414 2.35 10.38 5.22
C THR A 414 1.84 11.67 4.59
N ASN A 415 0.72 12.19 5.10
CA ASN A 415 0.08 13.44 4.68
C ASN A 415 -0.14 13.55 3.16
N ASN A 416 -0.26 12.42 2.46
CA ASN A 416 -0.30 12.36 0.99
C ASN A 416 0.80 13.22 0.34
N THR A 417 1.99 13.28 0.93
CA THR A 417 3.13 14.04 0.42
C THR A 417 4.30 13.13 0.04
N TRP A 418 4.79 13.27 -1.18
CA TRP A 418 6.04 12.69 -1.64
C TRP A 418 7.09 13.82 -1.66
N PRO A 419 8.13 13.79 -0.82
CA PRO A 419 8.95 14.96 -0.51
C PRO A 419 10.05 15.29 -1.54
N ASN A 420 10.08 14.57 -2.67
CA ASN A 420 11.11 14.72 -3.71
C ASN A 420 10.49 14.48 -5.09
N ASP A 421 11.32 14.34 -6.12
CA ASP A 421 10.89 13.80 -7.41
C ASP A 421 10.30 12.39 -7.22
N TRP A 422 9.25 12.10 -7.98
CA TRP A 422 8.58 10.81 -7.96
C TRP A 422 8.38 10.27 -9.36
N THR A 423 9.00 9.12 -9.63
CA THR A 423 8.81 8.37 -10.88
C THR A 423 8.03 7.10 -10.59
N ILE A 424 6.95 6.87 -11.33
CA ILE A 424 6.18 5.62 -11.33
C ILE A 424 6.62 4.78 -12.52
N ASP A 425 7.47 3.79 -12.25
CA ASP A 425 7.92 2.79 -13.24
C ASP A 425 7.13 1.47 -13.17
N GLY A 426 6.49 1.19 -12.04
CA GLY A 426 5.66 0.00 -11.81
C GLY A 426 4.16 0.25 -11.96
N TYR A 427 3.40 -0.40 -11.08
CA TYR A 427 1.93 -0.34 -11.04
C TYR A 427 1.51 0.24 -9.70
N VAL A 428 0.90 1.43 -9.72
CA VAL A 428 0.50 2.15 -8.50
C VAL A 428 -0.95 2.56 -8.59
N GLY A 429 -1.74 2.28 -7.54
CA GLY A 429 -3.09 2.79 -7.38
C GLY A 429 -3.14 3.86 -6.29
N LEU A 430 -3.76 5.00 -6.60
CA LEU A 430 -4.00 6.09 -5.65
C LEU A 430 -5.49 6.21 -5.35
N LEU A 431 -5.80 6.45 -4.09
CA LEU A 431 -7.17 6.60 -3.62
C LEU A 431 -7.62 8.06 -3.71
N GLY A 432 -8.71 8.33 -4.42
CA GLY A 432 -9.47 9.56 -4.25
C GLY A 432 -10.13 9.53 -2.87
N GLY A 433 -10.08 10.64 -2.14
CA GLY A 433 -10.50 10.61 -0.73
C GLY A 433 -9.62 11.44 0.18
N ASP A 434 -10.09 11.65 1.39
CA ASP A 434 -9.25 11.94 2.55
C ASP A 434 -9.42 10.76 3.51
N TYR A 435 -8.35 9.98 3.65
CA TYR A 435 -8.27 8.82 4.54
C TYR A 435 -7.53 9.15 5.85
N GLY A 436 -7.57 10.42 6.25
CA GLY A 436 -6.86 10.97 7.40
C GLY A 436 -5.50 11.57 7.07
N GLU A 437 -5.17 11.70 5.78
CA GLU A 437 -3.86 12.15 5.27
C GLU A 437 -4.00 13.37 4.35
N GLY A 438 -5.20 13.94 4.24
CA GLY A 438 -5.52 15.02 3.32
C GLY A 438 -6.03 14.50 1.96
N GLU A 439 -6.58 15.41 1.18
CA GLU A 439 -7.27 15.12 -0.08
C GLU A 439 -6.41 15.31 -1.34
N VAL A 440 -5.19 15.81 -1.18
CA VAL A 440 -4.28 16.20 -2.26
C VAL A 440 -3.00 15.38 -2.13
N VAL A 441 -2.62 14.73 -3.22
CA VAL A 441 -1.31 14.11 -3.40
C VAL A 441 -0.31 15.19 -3.78
N ASN A 442 0.54 15.60 -2.86
CA ASN A 442 1.59 16.58 -3.10
C ASN A 442 2.89 15.89 -3.49
N VAL A 443 3.52 16.35 -4.57
CA VAL A 443 4.86 15.92 -4.99
C VAL A 443 5.77 17.14 -4.93
N GLU A 444 6.73 17.15 -4.01
CA GLU A 444 7.69 18.25 -3.81
C GLU A 444 8.86 18.18 -4.81
N GLY A 445 8.53 17.84 -6.06
CA GLY A 445 9.47 17.70 -7.17
C GLY A 445 8.72 17.42 -8.48
N ASP A 446 9.43 16.88 -9.47
CA ASP A 446 8.86 16.39 -10.72
C ASP A 446 8.06 15.09 -10.47
N PHE A 447 6.88 14.98 -11.09
CA PHE A 447 6.06 13.78 -11.07
C PHE A 447 6.03 13.15 -12.46
N VAL A 448 6.54 11.92 -12.58
CA VAL A 448 6.69 11.22 -13.86
C VAL A 448 5.96 9.88 -13.80
N VAL A 449 5.12 9.59 -14.80
CA VAL A 449 4.47 8.30 -14.97
C VAL A 449 5.03 7.64 -16.23
N ASN A 450 5.79 6.56 -16.05
CA ASN A 450 6.29 5.69 -17.12
C ASN A 450 5.50 4.38 -17.22
N GLY A 451 5.05 3.85 -16.08
CA GLY A 451 4.24 2.64 -15.96
C GLY A 451 2.73 2.92 -15.97
N ASN A 452 2.00 2.28 -15.05
CA ASN A 452 0.55 2.41 -14.95
C ASN A 452 0.16 3.02 -13.60
N LEU A 453 -0.60 4.11 -13.68
CA LEU A 453 -1.20 4.78 -12.52
C LEU A 453 -2.71 4.57 -12.54
N VAL A 454 -3.27 3.86 -11.56
CA VAL A 454 -4.72 3.80 -11.36
C VAL A 454 -5.16 4.88 -10.39
N VAL A 455 -6.21 5.63 -10.74
CA VAL A 455 -6.82 6.63 -9.86
C VAL A 455 -8.22 6.20 -9.47
N TRP A 456 -8.38 5.82 -8.21
CA TRP A 456 -9.67 5.44 -7.66
C TRP A 456 -10.49 6.68 -7.29
N GLY A 457 -11.81 6.60 -7.44
CA GLY A 457 -12.73 7.53 -6.79
C GLY A 457 -12.81 7.26 -5.29
N ASP A 458 -13.49 8.14 -4.57
CA ASP A 458 -13.65 8.03 -3.11
C ASP A 458 -14.85 7.21 -2.66
N CYS A 459 -15.62 6.62 -3.60
CA CYS A 459 -16.87 5.94 -3.34
C CYS A 459 -16.83 4.46 -3.77
N PHE A 460 -17.09 3.55 -2.84
CA PHE A 460 -17.02 2.10 -3.07
C PHE A 460 -18.30 1.41 -2.61
N PHE A 461 -18.63 0.29 -3.26
CA PHE A 461 -19.62 -0.64 -2.71
C PHE A 461 -19.06 -1.35 -1.48
N ASN A 462 -19.93 -1.56 -0.51
CA ASN A 462 -19.67 -2.42 0.62
C ASN A 462 -20.92 -3.33 0.83
N ILE A 463 -20.75 -4.64 0.95
CA ILE A 463 -21.81 -5.62 1.22
C ILE A 463 -22.53 -5.32 2.54
N THR A 464 -21.84 -4.65 3.47
CA THR A 464 -22.39 -4.22 4.77
C THR A 464 -23.01 -2.82 4.71
N ASN A 465 -22.46 -1.91 3.93
CA ASN A 465 -22.94 -0.54 3.73
C ASN A 465 -23.22 -0.27 2.24
N SER A 466 -24.45 0.09 1.89
CA SER A 466 -24.87 0.24 0.48
C SER A 466 -23.93 1.09 -0.39
N VAL A 467 -23.26 2.11 0.18
CA VAL A 467 -22.14 2.87 -0.41
C VAL A 467 -21.33 3.52 0.70
N THR A 468 -20.00 3.50 0.62
CA THR A 468 -19.12 4.32 1.48
C THR A 468 -18.36 5.32 0.61
N CYS A 469 -18.50 6.62 0.89
CA CYS A 469 -17.74 7.69 0.26
C CYS A 469 -16.88 8.44 1.30
N TYR A 470 -15.59 8.58 1.04
CA TYR A 470 -14.64 9.16 2.02
C TYR A 470 -14.63 10.69 2.03
N ASN A 471 -14.80 11.37 0.89
CA ASN A 471 -14.82 12.85 0.83
C ASN A 471 -16.18 13.49 1.08
N LYS A 472 -17.25 12.72 1.35
CA LYS A 472 -18.62 13.19 1.70
C LYS A 472 -19.17 14.35 0.84
N THR A 473 -18.65 14.56 -0.37
CA THR A 473 -19.29 15.45 -1.34
C THR A 473 -20.38 14.67 -2.06
N ALA A 474 -21.45 15.36 -2.47
CA ALA A 474 -22.50 14.71 -3.25
C ALA A 474 -21.97 14.19 -4.60
N ASN A 475 -20.95 14.84 -5.16
CA ASN A 475 -20.41 14.55 -6.49
C ASN A 475 -19.23 13.58 -6.49
N GLY A 476 -18.84 13.08 -5.31
CA GLY A 476 -17.61 12.30 -5.13
C GLY A 476 -16.37 13.15 -5.46
N ARG A 477 -15.20 12.55 -5.29
CA ARG A 477 -13.93 13.16 -5.68
C ARG A 477 -12.90 12.10 -6.04
N GLY A 478 -12.19 12.32 -7.14
CA GLY A 478 -11.07 11.47 -7.54
C GLY A 478 -9.75 11.98 -6.99
N VAL A 479 -8.65 11.66 -7.68
CA VAL A 479 -7.30 11.97 -7.24
C VAL A 479 -6.88 13.37 -7.72
N TRP A 480 -6.36 14.19 -6.80
CA TRP A 480 -5.71 15.46 -7.15
C TRP A 480 -4.21 15.32 -6.86
N ILE A 481 -3.40 15.40 -7.92
CA ILE A 481 -1.94 15.42 -7.86
C ILE A 481 -1.46 16.86 -8.08
N ASN A 482 -0.80 17.41 -7.07
CA ASN A 482 -0.18 18.72 -7.08
C ASN A 482 1.35 18.56 -7.04
N SER A 483 2.04 18.98 -8.08
CA SER A 483 3.49 18.91 -8.19
C SER A 483 4.11 20.31 -8.15
N SER A 484 5.13 20.48 -7.32
CA SER A 484 5.93 21.71 -7.29
C SER A 484 6.84 21.85 -8.53
N GLY A 485 7.20 20.72 -9.13
CA GLY A 485 7.95 20.60 -10.38
C GLY A 485 7.03 20.50 -11.60
N ASN A 486 7.42 19.69 -12.58
CA ASN A 486 6.65 19.36 -13.78
C ASN A 486 5.91 18.03 -13.59
N ILE A 487 4.82 17.85 -14.34
CA ILE A 487 4.13 16.57 -14.46
C ILE A 487 4.36 16.02 -15.87
N THR A 488 4.79 14.78 -15.98
CA THR A 488 5.00 14.09 -17.26
C THR A 488 4.28 12.73 -17.26
N ILE A 489 3.35 12.55 -18.19
CA ILE A 489 2.76 11.25 -18.52
C ILE A 489 3.44 10.77 -19.81
N SER A 490 4.39 9.85 -19.67
CA SER A 490 5.26 9.42 -20.76
C SER A 490 4.52 8.65 -21.84
N SER A 491 5.06 8.63 -23.05
CA SER A 491 4.54 7.80 -24.14
C SER A 491 4.47 6.32 -23.72
N GLY A 492 3.31 5.69 -23.89
CA GLY A 492 3.06 4.31 -23.48
C GLY A 492 2.62 4.14 -22.02
N ALA A 493 2.66 5.21 -21.21
CA ALA A 493 2.08 5.21 -19.87
C ALA A 493 0.54 5.33 -19.94
N LEU A 494 -0.13 4.80 -18.92
CA LEU A 494 -1.58 4.89 -18.77
C LEU A 494 -1.94 5.39 -17.36
N VAL A 495 -2.74 6.46 -17.32
CA VAL A 495 -3.47 6.88 -16.12
C VAL A 495 -4.91 6.36 -16.23
N ALA A 496 -5.23 5.31 -15.48
CA ALA A 496 -6.49 4.58 -15.58
C ALA A 496 -7.45 4.90 -14.42
N GLY A 497 -8.61 5.43 -14.74
CA GLY A 497 -9.74 5.65 -13.82
C GLY A 497 -11.05 5.05 -14.35
N MET A 498 -10.99 4.19 -15.36
CA MET A 498 -12.15 3.56 -15.99
C MET A 498 -12.90 2.68 -15.00
N ALA A 499 -14.22 2.85 -14.90
CA ALA A 499 -15.08 2.16 -13.92
C ALA A 499 -14.74 2.41 -12.43
N LYS A 500 -13.89 3.39 -12.11
CA LYS A 500 -13.43 3.66 -10.72
C LYS A 500 -14.11 4.86 -10.07
N GLY A 501 -15.17 5.39 -10.68
CA GLY A 501 -16.02 6.46 -10.16
C GLY A 501 -17.13 5.94 -9.25
N PHE A 502 -18.33 6.50 -9.37
CA PHE A 502 -19.44 6.01 -8.56
C PHE A 502 -19.84 4.58 -8.96
N PRO A 503 -20.19 3.75 -7.96
CA PRO A 503 -20.69 2.42 -8.24
C PRO A 503 -22.07 2.41 -8.95
N LYS A 504 -22.49 1.26 -9.51
CA LYS A 504 -23.82 1.10 -10.16
C LYS A 504 -24.96 1.66 -9.28
N ARG A 505 -25.89 2.42 -9.87
CA ARG A 505 -27.06 3.05 -9.22
C ARG A 505 -26.70 4.06 -8.12
N VAL A 506 -25.47 4.56 -8.12
CA VAL A 506 -24.95 5.53 -7.16
C VAL A 506 -24.42 6.76 -7.90
N GLY A 507 -24.52 7.92 -7.26
CA GLY A 507 -24.05 9.19 -7.76
C GLY A 507 -25.21 10.15 -8.10
N PRO A 508 -24.94 11.47 -8.21
CA PRO A 508 -25.98 12.47 -8.44
C PRO A 508 -26.78 12.28 -9.74
N GLY A 509 -26.15 11.68 -10.75
CA GLY A 509 -26.74 11.40 -12.05
C GLY A 509 -27.14 9.94 -12.25
N ALA A 510 -27.28 9.15 -11.18
CA ALA A 510 -27.54 7.71 -11.28
C ALA A 510 -28.95 7.39 -11.81
N GLY A 511 -29.02 6.52 -12.82
CA GLY A 511 -30.27 6.06 -13.39
C GLY A 511 -30.84 4.79 -12.73
N THR A 512 -32.06 4.87 -12.18
CA THR A 512 -32.78 3.68 -11.66
C THR A 512 -33.12 2.68 -12.76
N TRP A 513 -33.48 3.20 -13.96
CA TRP A 513 -33.74 2.38 -15.15
C TRP A 513 -33.03 2.89 -16.42
N GLY A 514 -31.95 3.65 -16.27
CA GLY A 514 -31.17 4.25 -17.36
C GLY A 514 -29.67 4.22 -17.09
N GLY A 515 -28.90 4.88 -17.96
CA GLY A 515 -27.46 5.08 -17.78
C GLY A 515 -27.14 6.08 -16.66
N GLY A 516 -25.86 6.26 -16.36
CA GLY A 516 -25.39 7.31 -15.45
C GLY A 516 -25.15 8.63 -16.20
N SER A 517 -25.56 9.76 -15.62
CA SER A 517 -25.30 11.12 -16.15
C SER A 517 -24.12 11.77 -15.45
N HIS A 518 -23.37 12.66 -16.11
CA HIS A 518 -22.39 13.53 -15.44
C HIS A 518 -22.11 14.81 -16.22
N GLY A 519 -21.26 14.76 -17.26
CA GLY A 519 -21.00 15.88 -18.16
C GLY A 519 -22.03 15.99 -19.28
N GLY A 520 -22.48 14.83 -19.77
CA GLY A 520 -23.65 14.64 -20.62
C GLY A 520 -24.77 13.93 -19.86
N GLU A 521 -26.00 14.08 -20.35
CA GLU A 521 -27.18 13.40 -19.82
C GLU A 521 -27.22 11.95 -20.29
N ALA A 522 -27.63 11.03 -19.43
CA ALA A 522 -27.80 9.62 -19.80
C ALA A 522 -29.09 9.39 -20.57
N ASN A 523 -29.17 8.23 -21.22
CA ASN A 523 -30.41 7.73 -21.83
C ASN A 523 -31.23 6.87 -20.84
N GLY A 524 -32.44 6.47 -21.22
CA GLY A 524 -33.32 5.56 -20.46
C GLY A 524 -34.31 6.25 -19.52
N GLY A 525 -35.18 5.48 -18.85
CA GLY A 525 -36.25 6.04 -18.01
C GLY A 525 -35.75 6.64 -16.69
N GLY A 526 -36.07 7.93 -16.43
CA GLY A 526 -35.75 8.63 -15.17
C GLY A 526 -35.58 10.14 -15.35
N THR A 527 -35.30 10.88 -14.27
CA THR A 527 -34.80 12.27 -14.34
C THR A 527 -33.27 12.22 -14.40
N HIS A 528 -32.70 12.65 -15.52
CA HIS A 528 -31.26 12.72 -15.73
C HIS A 528 -30.77 14.13 -15.46
N VAL A 529 -29.71 14.28 -14.68
CA VAL A 529 -29.16 15.59 -14.31
C VAL A 529 -27.64 15.52 -14.42
N THR A 530 -27.07 16.43 -15.20
CA THR A 530 -25.62 16.67 -15.23
C THR A 530 -25.20 17.43 -13.97
N TYR A 531 -24.00 17.17 -13.48
CA TYR A 531 -23.47 17.79 -12.25
C TYR A 531 -21.97 18.03 -12.33
N GLY A 532 -21.43 18.62 -11.26
CA GLY A 532 -20.03 19.06 -11.22
C GLY A 532 -19.81 20.35 -12.01
N SER A 533 -18.59 20.88 -11.94
CA SER A 533 -18.19 22.07 -12.69
C SER A 533 -17.60 21.67 -14.04
N ALA A 534 -18.05 22.30 -15.12
CA ALA A 534 -17.44 22.16 -16.45
C ALA A 534 -16.10 22.91 -16.57
N LEU A 535 -15.84 23.87 -15.68
CA LEU A 535 -14.64 24.73 -15.69
C LEU A 535 -13.57 24.24 -14.70
N GLU A 536 -13.99 23.49 -13.69
CA GLU A 536 -13.15 22.98 -12.60
C GLU A 536 -13.56 21.53 -12.27
N PRO A 537 -13.45 20.59 -13.24
CA PRO A 537 -14.03 19.26 -13.10
C PRO A 537 -13.20 18.40 -12.15
N THR A 538 -13.79 18.04 -11.01
CA THR A 538 -13.19 17.16 -9.97
C THR A 538 -14.12 16.00 -9.57
N SER A 539 -15.31 15.97 -10.17
CA SER A 539 -16.40 15.08 -9.80
C SER A 539 -16.28 13.72 -10.50
N LEU A 540 -16.65 12.66 -9.80
CA LEU A 540 -16.70 11.30 -10.38
C LEU A 540 -17.86 11.20 -11.37
N GLY A 541 -17.78 10.29 -12.32
CA GLY A 541 -18.92 9.88 -13.15
C GLY A 541 -19.92 9.05 -12.34
N SER A 542 -21.22 9.19 -12.60
CA SER A 542 -22.26 8.41 -11.92
C SER A 542 -22.39 7.00 -12.48
N GLY A 543 -22.76 6.05 -11.63
CA GLY A 543 -23.11 4.70 -12.08
C GLY A 543 -24.47 4.65 -12.75
N GLY A 544 -24.57 3.88 -13.83
CA GLY A 544 -25.84 3.50 -14.45
C GLY A 544 -26.53 2.40 -13.65
N SER A 545 -27.64 1.85 -14.16
CA SER A 545 -28.32 0.74 -13.47
C SER A 545 -27.42 -0.49 -13.25
N TRP A 546 -26.41 -0.66 -14.10
CA TRP A 546 -25.46 -1.78 -14.06
C TRP A 546 -24.02 -1.37 -14.34
N GLY A 547 -23.78 -0.30 -15.11
CA GLY A 547 -22.44 0.26 -15.33
C GLY A 547 -21.93 1.12 -14.18
N LEU A 548 -20.61 1.14 -13.98
CA LEU A 548 -19.91 2.00 -13.02
C LEU A 548 -19.46 3.27 -13.71
N GLY A 549 -19.47 4.41 -13.00
CA GLY A 549 -18.95 5.65 -13.55
C GLY A 549 -17.42 5.69 -13.60
N GLY A 550 -16.86 6.58 -14.40
CA GLY A 550 -15.43 6.85 -14.46
C GLY A 550 -14.93 7.71 -13.29
N SER A 551 -13.65 7.57 -12.95
CA SER A 551 -12.99 8.34 -11.88
C SER A 551 -12.73 9.80 -12.27
N ALA A 552 -12.10 10.55 -11.38
CA ALA A 552 -11.64 11.90 -11.67
C ALA A 552 -10.13 12.03 -11.41
N VAL A 553 -9.45 12.80 -12.25
CA VAL A 553 -8.07 13.23 -11.99
C VAL A 553 -7.90 14.72 -12.20
N LYS A 554 -7.22 15.37 -11.25
CA LYS A 554 -6.68 16.72 -11.42
C LYS A 554 -5.16 16.65 -11.35
N PHE A 555 -4.50 17.12 -12.39
CA PHE A 555 -3.06 17.37 -12.41
C PHE A 555 -2.81 18.87 -12.31
N GLU A 556 -2.07 19.28 -11.30
CA GLU A 556 -1.71 20.68 -11.05
C GLU A 556 -0.20 20.81 -10.95
N SER A 557 0.37 21.71 -11.75
CA SER A 557 1.77 22.11 -11.67
C SER A 557 1.88 23.59 -11.96
N LEU A 558 2.64 24.37 -11.20
CA LEU A 558 2.86 25.78 -11.52
C LEU A 558 3.67 25.98 -12.81
N ASN A 559 4.32 24.92 -13.30
CA ASN A 559 5.23 24.96 -14.44
C ASN A 559 4.59 24.29 -15.66
N LYS A 560 4.88 23.01 -15.91
CA LYS A 560 4.53 22.32 -17.15
C LYS A 560 3.87 20.98 -16.86
N ILE A 561 2.82 20.69 -17.63
CA ILE A 561 2.26 19.35 -17.80
C ILE A 561 2.57 18.86 -19.22
N VAL A 562 3.16 17.68 -19.35
CA VAL A 562 3.38 16.97 -20.62
C VAL A 562 2.56 15.68 -20.60
N VAL A 563 1.65 15.50 -21.56
CA VAL A 563 0.87 14.26 -21.69
C VAL A 563 1.11 13.64 -23.06
N ASP A 564 2.03 12.67 -23.11
CA ASP A 564 2.33 11.89 -24.31
C ASP A 564 1.73 10.47 -24.25
N GLY A 565 1.36 10.00 -23.04
CA GLY A 565 0.60 8.75 -22.80
C GLY A 565 -0.92 8.92 -22.77
N ASP A 566 -1.63 7.90 -22.29
CA ASP A 566 -3.08 7.88 -22.22
C ASP A 566 -3.59 8.25 -20.81
N ILE A 567 -4.68 9.02 -20.73
CA ILE A 567 -5.46 9.26 -19.50
C ILE A 567 -6.90 8.87 -19.77
N ARG A 568 -7.44 7.89 -19.05
CA ARG A 568 -8.81 7.37 -19.29
C ARG A 568 -9.65 7.41 -18.02
N MET A 569 -10.78 8.08 -18.08
CA MET A 569 -11.75 8.27 -17.00
C MET A 569 -13.15 7.85 -17.48
N ASP A 570 -13.21 6.76 -18.24
CA ASP A 570 -14.42 6.32 -18.92
C ASP A 570 -15.39 5.63 -17.95
N GLY A 571 -16.68 5.82 -18.19
CA GLY A 571 -17.69 4.96 -17.62
C GLY A 571 -17.57 3.55 -18.18
N ASP A 572 -17.99 2.56 -17.42
CA ASP A 572 -17.99 1.17 -17.82
C ASP A 572 -19.41 0.62 -17.93
N GLU A 573 -19.56 -0.50 -18.59
CA GLU A 573 -20.79 -1.26 -18.69
C GLU A 573 -20.59 -2.68 -18.13
N HIS A 574 -21.58 -3.17 -17.38
CA HIS A 574 -21.55 -4.55 -16.91
C HIS A 574 -22.63 -5.35 -17.64
N GLY A 575 -22.24 -6.06 -18.69
CA GLY A 575 -23.16 -6.76 -19.60
C GLY A 575 -23.81 -5.83 -20.64
N ASN A 576 -24.90 -6.26 -21.28
CA ASN A 576 -25.48 -5.57 -22.44
C ASN A 576 -26.36 -4.34 -22.11
N HIS A 577 -26.29 -3.75 -20.91
CA HIS A 577 -27.31 -2.77 -20.47
C HIS A 577 -26.78 -1.66 -19.53
N ARG A 578 -27.17 -0.40 -19.82
CA ARG A 578 -27.25 0.72 -18.85
C ARG A 578 -25.90 1.17 -18.26
N GLY A 579 -25.07 1.73 -19.14
CA GLY A 579 -23.70 2.15 -18.89
C GLY A 579 -23.53 3.28 -17.88
N GLY A 580 -22.34 3.37 -17.28
CA GLY A 580 -21.95 4.46 -16.40
C GLY A 580 -21.49 5.70 -17.15
N ALA A 581 -21.48 6.85 -16.47
CA ALA A 581 -21.04 8.11 -17.03
C ALA A 581 -19.51 8.23 -17.03
N GLY A 582 -18.97 8.99 -17.99
CA GLY A 582 -17.58 9.45 -17.93
C GLY A 582 -17.34 10.36 -16.73
N GLY A 583 -16.14 10.28 -16.16
CA GLY A 583 -15.70 11.09 -15.02
C GLY A 583 -15.13 12.47 -15.39
N SER A 584 -13.97 12.83 -14.82
CA SER A 584 -13.35 14.15 -14.99
C SER A 584 -11.85 14.08 -15.22
N ILE A 585 -11.33 14.88 -16.16
CA ILE A 585 -9.90 15.14 -16.31
C ILE A 585 -9.68 16.65 -16.26
N TRP A 586 -8.82 17.12 -15.36
CA TRP A 586 -8.43 18.52 -15.27
C TRP A 586 -6.90 18.67 -15.28
N LEU A 587 -6.37 19.34 -16.30
CA LEU A 587 -4.97 19.75 -16.35
C LEU A 587 -4.86 21.25 -16.05
N MET A 588 -4.07 21.61 -15.05
CA MET A 588 -3.84 23.01 -14.67
C MET A 588 -2.35 23.30 -14.56
N ALA A 589 -1.82 24.15 -15.45
CA ALA A 589 -0.41 24.53 -15.40
C ALA A 589 -0.08 25.89 -16.04
N SER A 590 1.19 26.30 -16.02
CA SER A 590 1.63 27.37 -16.92
C SER A 590 1.59 26.88 -18.36
N LYS A 591 2.22 25.74 -18.66
CA LYS A 591 2.30 25.19 -20.02
C LYS A 591 1.72 23.78 -20.08
N ILE A 592 0.82 23.54 -21.03
CA ILE A 592 0.26 22.20 -21.27
C ILE A 592 0.65 21.75 -22.68
N THR A 593 1.36 20.64 -22.79
CA THR A 593 1.82 20.10 -24.08
C THR A 593 1.65 18.60 -24.18
N GLY A 594 1.71 18.06 -25.39
CA GLY A 594 1.85 16.62 -25.62
C GLY A 594 0.98 16.09 -26.75
N SER A 595 1.08 14.78 -26.99
CA SER A 595 0.39 14.09 -28.07
C SER A 595 -0.51 12.92 -27.62
N GLY A 596 -0.68 12.74 -26.32
CA GLY A 596 -1.43 11.64 -25.71
C GLY A 596 -2.94 11.68 -25.91
N ASN A 597 -3.66 10.62 -25.51
CA ASN A 597 -5.12 10.57 -25.59
C ASN A 597 -5.77 10.77 -24.22
N LEU A 598 -6.79 11.63 -24.15
CA LEU A 598 -7.56 11.87 -22.94
C LEU A 598 -9.01 11.49 -23.20
N ASN A 599 -9.49 10.47 -22.48
CA ASN A 599 -10.83 9.93 -22.62
C ASN A 599 -11.59 10.08 -21.31
N SER A 600 -12.84 10.55 -21.40
CA SER A 600 -13.81 10.51 -20.32
C SER A 600 -15.19 10.31 -20.92
N THR A 601 -15.40 9.17 -21.56
CA THR A 601 -16.63 8.84 -22.29
C THR A 601 -17.63 8.13 -21.39
N GLY A 602 -18.91 8.19 -21.77
CA GLY A 602 -19.90 7.22 -21.30
C GLY A 602 -19.69 5.85 -21.98
N SER A 603 -20.44 4.84 -21.53
CA SER A 603 -20.41 3.48 -22.11
C SER A 603 -21.75 3.06 -22.73
N PHE A 604 -21.68 2.22 -23.78
CA PHE A 604 -22.82 1.58 -24.45
C PHE A 604 -22.39 0.39 -25.33
N ARG A 605 -23.07 -0.78 -25.21
CA ARG A 605 -23.09 -1.88 -26.19
C ARG A 605 -24.50 -2.35 -26.54
N GLY A 606 -24.74 -2.46 -27.86
CA GLY A 606 -26.06 -2.48 -28.49
C GLY A 606 -26.86 -3.79 -28.44
N THR A 607 -27.85 -3.84 -27.54
CA THR A 607 -29.04 -4.69 -27.67
C THR A 607 -30.30 -3.91 -27.26
N ASP A 608 -31.49 -4.36 -27.67
CA ASP A 608 -32.79 -3.75 -27.31
C ASP A 608 -32.88 -3.47 -25.79
N SER A 609 -33.11 -2.21 -25.37
CA SER A 609 -33.21 -1.71 -23.98
C SER A 609 -31.91 -1.20 -23.30
N ALA A 610 -30.86 -0.88 -24.06
CA ALA A 610 -29.56 -0.47 -23.54
C ALA A 610 -29.42 1.06 -23.44
N ALA A 611 -29.56 1.64 -22.23
CA ALA A 611 -29.33 3.08 -22.05
C ALA A 611 -27.84 3.44 -21.93
N GLY A 612 -27.32 4.28 -22.82
CA GLY A 612 -25.95 4.80 -22.77
C GLY A 612 -25.72 5.76 -21.60
N GLY A 613 -24.52 5.72 -21.03
CA GLY A 613 -24.06 6.69 -20.04
C GLY A 613 -23.71 8.03 -20.68
N GLY A 614 -23.86 9.13 -19.94
CA GLY A 614 -23.46 10.45 -20.42
C GLY A 614 -21.94 10.62 -20.45
N GLY A 615 -21.44 11.43 -21.39
CA GLY A 615 -20.02 11.80 -21.44
C GLY A 615 -19.55 12.52 -20.19
N GLY A 616 -18.24 12.51 -19.94
CA GLY A 616 -17.59 13.16 -18.81
C GLY A 616 -17.15 14.59 -19.09
N ARG A 617 -16.08 15.02 -18.42
CA ARG A 617 -15.56 16.39 -18.51
C ARG A 617 -14.05 16.40 -18.69
N ILE A 618 -13.55 17.18 -19.64
CA ILE A 618 -12.12 17.45 -19.81
C ILE A 618 -11.90 18.96 -19.73
N THR A 619 -10.94 19.41 -18.92
CA THR A 619 -10.59 20.82 -18.82
C THR A 619 -9.09 21.06 -18.81
N PHE A 620 -8.65 22.02 -19.62
CA PHE A 620 -7.29 22.58 -19.56
C PHE A 620 -7.34 24.03 -19.07
N THR A 621 -6.54 24.33 -18.07
CA THR A 621 -6.36 25.68 -17.54
C THR A 621 -4.88 26.05 -17.60
N SER A 622 -4.52 26.93 -18.52
CA SER A 622 -3.15 27.38 -18.73
C SER A 622 -2.97 28.85 -18.38
N SER A 623 -1.91 29.19 -17.66
CA SER A 623 -1.51 30.60 -17.43
C SER A 623 -0.51 31.13 -18.46
N ASP A 624 -0.11 30.30 -19.43
CA ASP A 624 0.72 30.67 -20.57
C ASP A 624 0.07 30.11 -21.85
N TYR A 625 0.51 28.94 -22.34
CA TYR A 625 -0.01 28.34 -23.56
C TYR A 625 -0.40 26.87 -23.44
N VAL A 626 -1.30 26.46 -24.34
CA VAL A 626 -1.61 25.06 -24.64
C VAL A 626 -1.07 24.74 -26.04
N ASN A 627 -0.28 23.67 -26.18
CA ASN A 627 0.13 23.14 -27.48
C ASN A 627 -0.04 21.61 -27.47
N PHE A 628 -1.21 21.14 -27.90
CA PHE A 628 -1.62 19.76 -27.75
C PHE A 628 -2.04 19.16 -29.09
N THR A 629 -1.41 18.05 -29.48
CA THR A 629 -1.68 17.39 -30.77
C THR A 629 -2.44 16.07 -30.60
N GLY A 630 -2.72 15.69 -29.36
CA GLY A 630 -3.43 14.47 -28.99
C GLY A 630 -4.95 14.59 -29.10
N ASN A 631 -5.65 13.51 -28.78
CA ASN A 631 -7.12 13.44 -28.87
C ASN A 631 -7.78 13.69 -27.52
N LEU A 632 -8.92 14.37 -27.53
CA LEU A 632 -9.79 14.62 -26.38
C LEU A 632 -11.17 14.03 -26.67
N ASP A 633 -11.66 13.12 -25.84
CA ASP A 633 -12.92 12.42 -26.07
C ASP A 633 -13.80 12.41 -24.83
N VAL A 634 -14.98 13.03 -24.92
CA VAL A 634 -16.04 13.01 -23.90
C VAL A 634 -17.38 12.57 -24.51
N ARG A 635 -17.36 11.70 -25.51
CA ARG A 635 -18.59 11.17 -26.11
C ARG A 635 -19.47 10.46 -25.10
N GLY A 636 -20.78 10.42 -25.37
CA GLY A 636 -21.72 9.56 -24.63
C GLY A 636 -21.54 8.07 -24.90
N GLN A 637 -20.76 7.68 -25.92
CA GLN A 637 -20.42 6.28 -26.21
C GLN A 637 -19.15 6.12 -27.06
N GLU A 638 -18.59 4.92 -27.02
CA GLU A 638 -17.41 4.51 -27.81
C GLU A 638 -17.74 4.00 -29.22
N ASP A 639 -18.83 3.23 -29.40
CA ASP A 639 -19.16 2.48 -30.63
C ASP A 639 -20.39 3.01 -31.41
N PHE A 640 -20.19 3.35 -32.68
CA PHE A 640 -21.23 3.84 -33.61
C PHE A 640 -21.56 2.76 -34.66
N GLY A 641 -22.31 1.72 -34.27
CA GLY A 641 -22.58 0.57 -35.16
C GLY A 641 -23.97 -0.06 -35.09
N SER A 642 -24.82 0.36 -34.16
CA SER A 642 -26.16 -0.23 -34.00
C SER A 642 -27.26 0.81 -34.23
N ASP A 643 -28.33 0.42 -34.94
CA ASP A 643 -29.54 1.22 -35.25
C ASP A 643 -30.40 1.55 -34.00
N PHE A 644 -29.83 1.61 -32.79
CA PHE A 644 -30.56 1.81 -31.55
C PHE A 644 -30.32 3.22 -31.00
N ASP A 645 -31.36 4.04 -30.86
CA ASP A 645 -31.30 5.45 -30.45
C ASP A 645 -31.09 5.69 -28.93
N ASP A 646 -30.60 4.68 -28.20
CA ASP A 646 -30.52 4.70 -26.74
C ASP A 646 -29.19 5.28 -26.19
N HIS A 647 -28.51 6.16 -26.92
CA HIS A 647 -27.17 6.66 -26.49
C HIS A 647 -27.24 7.84 -25.51
N GLY A 648 -26.22 7.98 -24.67
CA GLY A 648 -26.06 9.14 -23.80
C GLY A 648 -25.63 10.40 -24.56
N GLY A 649 -25.86 11.55 -23.96
CA GLY A 649 -25.42 12.86 -24.42
C GLY A 649 -23.91 13.05 -24.31
N GLY A 650 -23.37 13.93 -25.17
CA GLY A 650 -21.96 14.30 -25.15
C GLY A 650 -21.60 15.10 -23.90
N GLY A 651 -20.36 14.96 -23.45
CA GLY A 651 -19.81 15.66 -22.29
C GLY A 651 -19.35 17.09 -22.58
N THR A 652 -18.45 17.61 -21.74
CA THR A 652 -17.92 18.97 -21.87
C THR A 652 -16.40 19.02 -21.98
N ILE A 653 -15.89 19.78 -22.95
CA ILE A 653 -14.48 20.12 -23.09
C ILE A 653 -14.32 21.64 -22.95
N TYR A 654 -13.51 22.07 -21.98
CA TYR A 654 -13.18 23.48 -21.76
C TYR A 654 -11.67 23.70 -21.81
N ILE A 655 -11.20 24.59 -22.67
CA ILE A 655 -9.76 24.87 -22.80
C ILE A 655 -9.59 26.38 -22.70
N ASN A 656 -8.85 26.80 -21.69
CA ASN A 656 -8.56 28.20 -21.45
C ASN A 656 -7.05 28.41 -21.24
N ALA A 657 -6.48 29.36 -21.95
CA ALA A 657 -5.11 29.80 -21.78
C ALA A 657 -5.04 31.35 -21.76
N THR A 658 -3.83 31.89 -21.53
CA THR A 658 -3.64 33.36 -21.46
C THR A 658 -2.91 33.93 -22.69
N ASN A 659 -2.02 33.15 -23.33
CA ASN A 659 -1.19 33.62 -24.44
C ASN A 659 -1.49 32.95 -25.79
N SER A 660 -1.69 31.63 -25.83
CA SER A 660 -2.08 30.93 -27.07
C SER A 660 -2.61 29.53 -26.81
N ILE A 661 -3.50 29.07 -27.69
CA ILE A 661 -3.92 27.67 -27.77
C ILE A 661 -3.65 27.16 -29.18
N SER A 662 -2.86 26.09 -29.29
CA SER A 662 -2.67 25.30 -30.51
C SER A 662 -3.19 23.88 -30.28
N LEU A 663 -4.22 23.48 -31.03
CA LEU A 663 -4.82 22.15 -30.99
C LEU A 663 -4.85 21.55 -32.39
N SER A 664 -4.38 20.31 -32.56
CA SER A 664 -4.33 19.66 -33.88
C SER A 664 -4.87 18.22 -33.94
N GLY A 665 -5.50 17.75 -32.86
CA GLY A 665 -6.07 16.39 -32.77
C GLY A 665 -7.59 16.36 -32.94
N ASN A 666 -8.21 15.23 -32.59
CA ASN A 666 -9.66 15.10 -32.54
C ASN A 666 -10.18 15.56 -31.17
N VAL A 667 -11.18 16.43 -31.18
CA VAL A 667 -11.89 16.94 -29.99
C VAL A 667 -13.36 16.53 -30.13
N LEU A 668 -13.75 15.49 -29.41
CA LEU A 668 -15.02 14.80 -29.60
C LEU A 668 -15.90 14.93 -28.35
N ALA A 669 -17.10 15.47 -28.52
CA ALA A 669 -18.14 15.60 -27.51
C ALA A 669 -19.49 15.20 -28.11
N ILE A 670 -19.52 14.08 -28.83
CA ILE A 670 -20.70 13.60 -29.58
C ILE A 670 -21.67 12.90 -28.62
N GLY A 671 -22.96 13.21 -28.73
CA GLY A 671 -24.04 12.50 -28.03
C GLY A 671 -24.95 11.72 -28.99
N GLY A 672 -25.87 10.91 -28.46
CA GLY A 672 -26.98 10.35 -29.25
C GLY A 672 -28.23 11.21 -29.27
N GLY A 673 -29.09 10.98 -30.25
CA GLY A 673 -30.44 11.55 -30.32
C GLY A 673 -31.49 10.45 -30.18
N ASP A 674 -32.41 10.59 -29.21
CA ASP A 674 -33.49 9.64 -28.98
C ASP A 674 -34.68 9.83 -29.97
N ASP A 675 -35.19 8.73 -30.52
CA ASP A 675 -36.42 8.68 -31.31
C ASP A 675 -37.70 8.74 -30.45
N VAL A 676 -37.62 8.43 -29.15
CA VAL A 676 -38.77 8.09 -28.27
C VAL A 676 -39.08 9.14 -27.20
N GLY A 677 -39.14 10.43 -27.54
CA GLY A 677 -39.89 11.42 -26.76
C GLY A 677 -39.46 11.67 -25.30
N ASN A 678 -38.35 11.07 -24.84
CA ASN A 678 -37.69 11.42 -23.59
C ASN A 678 -36.64 12.48 -23.92
N ALA A 679 -36.86 13.71 -23.46
CA ALA A 679 -35.88 14.78 -23.58
C ALA A 679 -34.66 14.43 -22.70
N GLY A 680 -33.53 14.01 -23.28
CA GLY A 680 -32.37 13.69 -22.46
C GLY A 680 -31.04 13.33 -23.14
N SER A 681 -30.90 13.41 -24.46
CA SER A 681 -29.62 13.07 -25.13
C SER A 681 -29.39 14.02 -26.29
N GLY A 682 -28.35 14.86 -26.15
CA GLY A 682 -27.96 15.88 -27.11
C GLY A 682 -26.45 15.92 -27.26
N GLY A 683 -25.98 16.72 -28.22
CA GLY A 683 -24.55 16.90 -28.44
C GLY A 683 -23.90 17.59 -27.24
N GLY A 684 -22.60 17.42 -27.08
CA GLY A 684 -21.84 17.99 -25.98
C GLY A 684 -21.44 19.44 -26.21
N TYR A 685 -20.48 19.90 -25.41
CA TYR A 685 -20.00 21.28 -25.45
C TYR A 685 -18.48 21.31 -25.60
N ILE A 686 -17.99 22.05 -26.59
CA ILE A 686 -16.58 22.37 -26.76
C ILE A 686 -16.42 23.88 -26.67
N ASN A 687 -15.65 24.36 -25.71
CA ASN A 687 -15.34 25.77 -25.55
C ASN A 687 -13.82 25.97 -25.48
N VAL A 688 -13.31 26.80 -26.39
CA VAL A 688 -11.90 27.16 -26.46
C VAL A 688 -11.78 28.67 -26.36
N THR A 689 -11.03 29.14 -25.37
CA THR A 689 -10.87 30.56 -25.04
C THR A 689 -9.40 30.92 -24.84
N ASP A 690 -8.88 31.82 -25.67
CA ASP A 690 -7.56 32.46 -25.51
C ASP A 690 -7.49 33.70 -26.41
N SER A 691 -6.50 34.56 -26.26
CA SER A 691 -6.18 35.61 -27.23
C SER A 691 -5.92 35.08 -28.67
N LEU A 692 -5.15 34.01 -28.83
CA LEU A 692 -4.67 33.47 -30.10
C LEU A 692 -4.97 31.97 -30.22
N LEU A 693 -5.77 31.60 -31.23
CA LEU A 693 -6.19 30.21 -31.48
C LEU A 693 -5.60 29.66 -32.78
N GLY A 694 -4.88 28.54 -32.69
CA GLY A 694 -4.48 27.70 -33.82
C GLY A 694 -5.18 26.34 -33.74
N LEU A 695 -6.35 26.22 -34.35
CA LEU A 695 -7.16 25.00 -34.27
C LEU A 695 -7.14 24.26 -35.60
N SER A 696 -6.81 22.98 -35.55
CA SER A 696 -6.86 22.08 -36.68
C SER A 696 -7.32 20.68 -36.30
N GLY A 697 -7.84 19.92 -37.26
CA GLY A 697 -8.35 18.56 -37.01
C GLY A 697 -9.87 18.48 -36.98
N ILE A 698 -10.43 17.65 -36.10
CA ILE A 698 -11.87 17.41 -36.02
C ILE A 698 -12.37 17.90 -34.67
N PHE A 699 -13.29 18.86 -34.69
CA PHE A 699 -14.03 19.31 -33.53
C PHE A 699 -15.48 18.90 -33.74
N ASN A 700 -15.95 17.92 -32.98
CA ASN A 700 -17.27 17.36 -33.18
C ASN A 700 -18.05 17.27 -31.87
N ALA A 701 -19.05 18.13 -31.71
CA ALA A 701 -20.01 18.17 -30.62
C ALA A 701 -21.43 17.84 -31.11
N SER A 702 -21.57 17.16 -32.25
CA SER A 702 -22.87 16.91 -32.86
C SER A 702 -23.63 15.76 -32.18
N VAL A 703 -24.78 15.45 -32.77
CA VAL A 703 -25.64 14.35 -32.35
C VAL A 703 -25.59 13.26 -33.41
N TYR A 704 -25.38 12.03 -32.97
CA TYR A 704 -25.58 10.86 -33.80
C TYR A 704 -27.08 10.69 -34.08
N ASN A 705 -27.46 10.72 -35.37
CA ASN A 705 -28.84 10.74 -35.90
C ASN A 705 -29.56 12.13 -35.84
N ILE A 706 -29.55 12.84 -36.98
CA ILE A 706 -29.74 14.31 -37.11
C ILE A 706 -31.23 14.75 -37.06
N SER A 707 -32.18 13.85 -36.83
CA SER A 707 -33.60 14.11 -37.10
C SER A 707 -34.30 15.10 -36.15
N LYS A 708 -33.70 15.48 -34.99
CA LYS A 708 -34.44 16.14 -33.87
C LYS A 708 -33.86 17.42 -33.22
N GLY A 709 -32.78 18.03 -33.72
CA GLY A 709 -32.46 19.44 -33.40
C GLY A 709 -31.95 19.81 -31.98
N LEU A 710 -31.55 18.85 -31.14
CA LEU A 710 -30.82 19.10 -29.87
C LEU A 710 -29.30 19.08 -30.11
N VAL A 711 -28.83 20.01 -30.94
CA VAL A 711 -27.44 20.06 -31.41
C VAL A 711 -26.54 20.54 -30.26
N GLY A 712 -25.39 19.89 -30.06
CA GLY A 712 -24.36 20.39 -29.14
C GLY A 712 -23.76 21.72 -29.63
N ASN A 713 -22.75 22.22 -28.94
CA ASN A 713 -22.22 23.56 -29.22
C ASN A 713 -20.69 23.59 -29.23
N ILE A 714 -20.14 24.27 -30.24
CA ILE A 714 -18.72 24.61 -30.33
C ILE A 714 -18.62 26.13 -30.24
N THR A 715 -17.85 26.65 -29.29
CA THR A 715 -17.66 28.10 -29.10
C THR A 715 -16.18 28.42 -29.05
N PHE A 716 -15.76 29.38 -29.88
CA PHE A 716 -14.41 29.90 -29.91
C PHE A 716 -14.43 31.38 -29.49
N ASN A 717 -13.70 31.70 -28.42
CA ASN A 717 -13.55 33.07 -27.93
C ASN A 717 -12.09 33.49 -28.12
N TYR A 718 -11.85 34.50 -28.95
CA TYR A 718 -10.51 34.99 -29.26
C TYR A 718 -10.47 36.47 -29.59
N THR A 719 -9.28 37.07 -29.54
CA THR A 719 -9.09 38.51 -29.74
C THR A 719 -8.00 38.85 -30.77
N ASP A 720 -7.19 37.89 -31.19
CA ASP A 720 -6.14 38.06 -32.18
C ASP A 720 -6.58 37.60 -33.58
N CYS A 721 -6.48 38.49 -34.56
CA CYS A 721 -6.81 38.25 -35.96
C CYS A 721 -5.88 37.28 -36.69
N SER A 722 -4.78 36.87 -36.08
CA SER A 722 -3.89 35.82 -36.60
C SER A 722 -4.34 34.40 -36.26
N SER A 723 -5.47 34.25 -35.56
CA SER A 723 -6.08 32.95 -35.26
C SER A 723 -6.45 32.19 -36.54
N THR A 724 -6.23 30.87 -36.56
CA THR A 724 -6.43 30.01 -37.72
C THR A 724 -7.28 28.79 -37.39
N PHE A 725 -8.23 28.46 -38.26
CA PHE A 725 -9.13 27.32 -38.13
C PHE A 725 -9.07 26.45 -39.39
N THR A 726 -8.49 25.25 -39.30
CA THR A 726 -8.32 24.33 -40.44
C THR A 726 -8.78 22.92 -40.10
N GLY A 727 -9.99 22.55 -40.50
CA GLY A 727 -10.52 21.24 -40.16
C GLY A 727 -12.03 21.11 -40.33
N THR A 728 -12.58 20.11 -39.66
CA THR A 728 -14.03 19.86 -39.59
C THR A 728 -14.56 20.34 -38.25
N PHE A 729 -15.61 21.15 -38.28
CA PHE A 729 -16.32 21.65 -37.11
C PHE A 729 -17.79 21.25 -37.24
N ASP A 730 -18.27 20.35 -36.39
CA ASP A 730 -19.64 19.83 -36.43
C ASP A 730 -20.28 19.85 -35.03
N PRO A 731 -21.32 20.67 -34.78
CA PRO A 731 -21.90 21.65 -35.71
C PRO A 731 -20.94 22.80 -35.99
N ASN A 732 -21.36 23.71 -36.89
CA ASN A 732 -20.66 24.98 -37.06
C ASN A 732 -20.47 25.68 -35.71
N TYR A 733 -19.30 26.28 -35.52
CA TYR A 733 -18.94 26.95 -34.28
C TYR A 733 -19.53 28.36 -34.17
N ILE A 734 -19.77 28.80 -32.94
CA ILE A 734 -20.03 30.19 -32.60
C ILE A 734 -18.70 30.92 -32.54
N ASP A 735 -18.53 31.87 -33.47
CA ASP A 735 -17.35 32.72 -33.58
C ASP A 735 -17.55 34.02 -32.78
N ASN A 736 -16.85 34.14 -31.65
CA ASN A 736 -16.83 35.36 -30.83
C ASN A 736 -15.54 36.18 -31.03
N GLY A 737 -14.86 35.99 -32.17
CA GLY A 737 -13.66 36.71 -32.55
C GLY A 737 -13.87 38.18 -32.89
N PRO A 738 -12.78 38.96 -33.03
CA PRO A 738 -12.83 40.33 -33.52
C PRO A 738 -13.19 40.38 -35.01
N VAL A 739 -13.71 41.52 -35.46
CA VAL A 739 -13.80 41.81 -36.91
C VAL A 739 -12.41 42.19 -37.40
N CYS A 740 -11.82 41.34 -38.25
CA CYS A 740 -10.50 41.55 -38.82
C CYS A 740 -10.59 42.22 -40.20
N ASP A 741 -9.83 43.29 -40.41
CA ASP A 741 -9.70 43.90 -41.74
C ASP A 741 -8.92 42.95 -42.65
N THR A 742 -9.57 42.53 -43.74
CA THR A 742 -9.08 41.56 -44.75
C THR A 742 -7.87 42.05 -45.53
#